data_AF-A0A940LC78-F1
#
_entry.id   AF-A0A940LC78-F1
#
_cell.length_a   1.000
_cell.length_b   1.000
_cell.length_c   1.000
_cell.angle_alpha   90.00
_cell.angle_beta   90.00
_cell.angle_gamma   90.00
#
_symmetry.space_group_name_H-M   'P 1'
#
loop_
_entity.id
_entity.type
_entity.pdbx_description
1 polymer ?
#
loop_
_entity_poly.entity_id
_entity_poly.type
_entity_poly.pdbx_seq_one_letter_code
_entity_poly.pdbx_strand_id
1 'polypeptide(L)'
;MVKADAQPLQNKDTSHPLRDRYGDPYTYPNRNTFDLKDTGFIKRTVEYDPATKQYYIIEKIGDKYYRTPATFTKEEFLRIQGRKDEVDYFRQRANLLSDLNRRNYKPKFGFSKDWMNRVTGNGKVEIKPTGYVDIAAGYQGQKIKNPVLPERARNTGGLDFDMNAQFQVDANIGDKIRLPINYNTLATFDYENQLKLDYHGKDDEILKEFQMGTMNFASKGTLIPGAQSLFGIKTQLQFGKLFVTAALANQKSQRQSLGLQGGTASQQFDIRADEYEENRHFLMAQKFRSDYKKAMSRLPNVRSNFQILRVEAWVTNRTSATTETRDVVGFMDLGEVNPFNPNWVIPGGDTLPSNGSNSLYQTLVNAGQLARNSTTVQTYLNGLNGMQPVQEFEKTFARKLQPNEFYFNPQIGFISLNQPLQPDEVLAVAYQYTYNGRVIQVGEFSQDVTPDSSGNSTKVLFLKLLKATSQRPNLPIWDLMMKNVYSVGFGQLERQDFKLDVYYEEPSTGTKKYLPPSITNSAQVAVGTPLLQLVNLDRLNNQNDPQPDGEFDYVEGFTVISSQSRIIFPVLEPFGRDLDSAVIPSERANVLFYPLYDTIKAIAQNYTKLDRFRLIGRSKSSGSNQDYQLGFNIPRGSVTVTAGGQILQENIDYEINYDLGTLHVINPAIIASGIPVQIQYENNATYGLQSKNFIGLRLDYLASKHLSLGATMVQLGERPFFTKQSYGEDPIRNRMYGLDFDYRNDIPRLSKWLDKLPFYSTKVNSSITAYGEAAYLDPGHAKQIGKGSEGASYVDDFEGTRSSIDLRFPLISWTLASVPQNARDANNQILFPEAQLSNDLSSGYRRAKLAWYNIEQRLQERRDNDNPLRNNIAELIKPETRLVYQSEIFPKRSTDIGQAILTTFDLAYYPKEKGPYNYVADPSKINTNGNLINPRQSWAGIMRSIDQTDFETSNIEFIEFWVQDPFMNNRNPNGGDLYFNLGNISEDVLRDGKRLYENGLPTPNNNVPVDTSNWGKVPRNPLQVTNAFSNDPADRPYQDVGFDGLTDDEEKQHFKNYLNQLQTVVNPTVYQNALNDPSGDNFKGYRDPSFTANDGILARYKNFNNPHGNSPVATQSDQFNAFTLYPDQEELNRDNTMNEVEEYFQYRVPLYPGMNINNNPYITDVRKVNATLANGGGIISQVIFLASFIHSLLQCTKTYTAIASTQCQRPQICQPDIHSSQCSPTAIFIHLGQSQFIKPNFCIQNFFFSILHSHEHASYFA
;
A
#
# COMPACT_ATOMS: atom_id res chain seq x y z
N MET A 1 -28.56 -74.52 -3.02
CA MET A 1 -29.11 -75.81 -2.54
C MET A 1 -30.40 -75.51 -1.79
N VAL A 2 -31.52 -76.05 -2.29
CA VAL A 2 -32.87 -76.20 -1.71
C VAL A 2 -33.59 -74.95 -1.16
N LYS A 3 -34.67 -74.60 -1.89
CA LYS A 3 -35.78 -73.72 -1.53
C LYS A 3 -36.45 -74.11 -0.20
N ALA A 4 -36.94 -73.11 0.52
CA ALA A 4 -38.25 -73.19 1.17
C ALA A 4 -39.00 -71.88 0.87
N ASP A 5 -39.91 -71.96 -0.09
CA ASP A 5 -40.91 -70.93 -0.38
C ASP A 5 -41.84 -70.80 0.84
N ALA A 6 -41.91 -69.61 1.42
CA ALA A 6 -43.03 -69.17 2.25
C ALA A 6 -43.60 -67.90 1.63
N GLN A 7 -44.60 -68.08 0.76
CA GLN A 7 -45.45 -67.01 0.24
C GLN A 7 -46.23 -66.38 1.40
N PRO A 8 -46.20 -65.05 1.62
CA PRO A 8 -47.21 -64.41 2.44
C PRO A 8 -48.51 -64.31 1.64
N LEU A 9 -49.59 -64.81 2.25
CA LEU A 9 -50.96 -64.71 1.79
C LEU A 9 -51.30 -63.28 1.32
N GLN A 10 -51.65 -63.13 0.03
CA GLN A 10 -52.36 -61.96 -0.46
C GLN A 10 -53.77 -61.97 0.16
N ASN A 11 -53.95 -61.22 1.24
CA ASN A 11 -55.27 -60.93 1.76
C ASN A 11 -55.88 -59.78 0.93
N LYS A 12 -57.02 -60.04 0.31
CA LYS A 12 -57.67 -59.22 -0.73
C LYS A 12 -58.61 -58.13 -0.15
N ASP A 13 -58.29 -57.57 1.02
CA ASP A 13 -59.21 -56.66 1.75
C ASP A 13 -58.63 -55.28 2.15
N THR A 14 -57.46 -54.87 1.62
CA THR A 14 -56.99 -53.47 1.75
C THR A 14 -56.58 -52.90 0.39
N SER A 15 -57.04 -51.70 0.05
CA SER A 15 -56.67 -51.00 -1.21
C SER A 15 -55.17 -50.68 -1.30
N HIS A 16 -54.45 -50.81 -0.19
CA HIS A 16 -53.01 -50.64 -0.06
C HIS A 16 -52.43 -51.84 0.70
N PRO A 17 -51.62 -52.72 0.07
CA PRO A 17 -50.96 -53.81 0.77
C PRO A 17 -49.87 -53.25 1.69
N LEU A 18 -49.93 -53.59 2.97
CA LEU A 18 -48.92 -53.19 3.96
C LEU A 18 -47.58 -53.83 3.59
N ARG A 19 -46.53 -53.01 3.47
CA ARG A 19 -45.16 -53.48 3.24
C ARG A 19 -44.29 -53.16 4.45
N ASP A 20 -43.59 -54.16 4.95
CA ASP A 20 -42.54 -53.95 5.95
C ASP A 20 -41.29 -53.32 5.27
N ARG A 21 -40.52 -52.55 6.04
CA ARG A 21 -39.30 -51.88 5.59
C ARG A 21 -38.25 -52.93 5.20
N TYR A 22 -37.56 -52.77 4.07
CA TYR A 22 -36.56 -53.75 3.61
C TYR A 22 -35.21 -53.71 4.36
N GLY A 23 -34.81 -52.54 4.87
CA GLY A 23 -33.50 -52.33 5.50
C GLY A 23 -33.57 -51.55 6.80
N ASP A 24 -32.51 -50.81 7.13
CA ASP A 24 -32.46 -49.93 8.29
C ASP A 24 -33.33 -48.67 8.08
N PRO A 25 -33.74 -47.99 9.16
CA PRO A 25 -34.65 -46.84 9.11
C PRO A 25 -34.10 -45.64 8.35
N TYR A 26 -32.78 -45.53 8.26
CA TYR A 26 -32.08 -44.35 7.81
C TYR A 26 -31.79 -44.41 6.31
N THR A 27 -31.43 -45.60 5.80
CA THR A 27 -31.23 -45.83 4.37
C THR A 27 -32.55 -46.12 3.64
N TYR A 28 -33.48 -46.81 4.29
CA TYR A 28 -34.76 -47.22 3.71
C TYR A 28 -35.98 -46.73 4.52
N PRO A 29 -36.19 -45.41 4.71
CA PRO A 29 -37.30 -44.91 5.50
C PRO A 29 -38.64 -45.35 4.92
N ASN A 30 -39.60 -45.69 5.79
CA ASN A 30 -40.94 -46.01 5.33
C ASN A 30 -41.66 -44.72 4.90
N ARG A 31 -41.89 -44.56 3.60
CA ARG A 31 -42.47 -43.33 3.01
C ARG A 31 -43.98 -43.38 2.89
N ASN A 32 -44.58 -44.56 2.99
CA ASN A 32 -46.01 -44.76 2.86
C ASN A 32 -46.68 -44.58 4.22
N THR A 33 -47.61 -43.64 4.34
CA THR A 33 -48.30 -43.32 5.61
C THR A 33 -49.25 -44.42 6.07
N PHE A 34 -49.59 -45.38 5.20
CA PHE A 34 -50.46 -46.51 5.51
C PHE A 34 -49.71 -47.73 6.06
N ASP A 35 -48.39 -47.82 5.85
CA ASP A 35 -47.60 -48.94 6.36
C ASP A 35 -47.44 -48.86 7.89
N LEU A 36 -47.33 -50.01 8.55
CA LEU A 36 -47.20 -50.07 10.01
C LEU A 36 -45.92 -49.35 10.44
N LYS A 37 -46.05 -48.38 11.36
CA LYS A 37 -44.91 -47.78 12.04
C LYS A 37 -44.28 -48.80 12.98
N ASP A 38 -42.95 -48.75 13.11
CA ASP A 38 -42.21 -49.55 14.09
C ASP A 38 -42.87 -49.40 15.47
N THR A 39 -43.36 -50.51 16.03
CA THR A 39 -44.06 -50.51 17.33
C THR A 39 -43.05 -50.34 18.47
N GLY A 40 -43.50 -49.90 19.65
CA GLY A 40 -42.64 -49.77 20.84
C GLY A 40 -41.99 -51.07 21.33
N PHE A 41 -42.34 -52.22 20.74
CA PHE A 41 -41.71 -53.52 21.01
C PHE A 41 -40.36 -53.70 20.28
N ILE A 42 -40.09 -52.94 19.22
CA ILE A 42 -38.79 -52.91 18.54
C ILE A 42 -37.92 -51.86 19.24
N LYS A 43 -36.94 -52.33 20.03
CA LYS A 43 -35.94 -51.46 20.65
C LYS A 43 -34.78 -51.26 19.69
N ARG A 44 -34.58 -50.01 19.29
CA ARG A 44 -33.48 -49.60 18.42
C ARG A 44 -32.40 -48.90 19.24
N THR A 45 -31.16 -49.35 19.10
CA THR A 45 -29.98 -48.71 19.69
C THR A 45 -28.96 -48.41 18.60
N VAL A 46 -28.26 -47.29 18.74
CA VAL A 46 -27.10 -46.96 17.93
C VAL A 46 -25.88 -47.17 18.81
N GLU A 47 -25.04 -48.13 18.44
CA GLU A 47 -23.83 -48.47 19.16
C GLU A 47 -22.61 -48.04 18.35
N TYR A 48 -21.71 -47.28 18.96
CA TYR A 48 -20.46 -46.87 18.34
C TYR A 48 -19.36 -47.87 18.70
N ASP A 49 -18.69 -48.43 17.70
CA ASP A 49 -17.50 -49.25 17.91
C ASP A 49 -16.23 -48.39 17.78
N PRO A 50 -15.50 -48.14 18.89
CA PRO A 50 -14.30 -47.32 18.86
C PRO A 50 -13.12 -47.97 18.11
N ALA A 51 -13.11 -49.29 17.94
CA ALA A 51 -12.04 -49.99 17.22
C ALA A 51 -12.18 -49.84 15.70
N THR A 52 -13.39 -50.04 15.18
CA THR A 52 -13.67 -49.94 13.74
C THR A 52 -14.11 -48.53 13.32
N LYS A 53 -14.38 -47.62 14.26
CA LYS A 53 -14.92 -46.26 14.05
C LYS A 53 -16.25 -46.25 13.28
N GLN A 54 -17.02 -47.32 13.38
CA GLN A 54 -18.31 -47.49 12.71
C GLN A 54 -19.47 -47.38 13.71
N TYR A 55 -20.62 -46.91 13.22
CA TYR A 55 -21.87 -46.88 13.96
C TYR A 55 -22.73 -48.07 13.54
N TYR A 56 -23.17 -48.85 14.51
CA TYR A 56 -24.04 -50.00 14.32
C TYR A 56 -25.46 -49.64 14.76
N ILE A 57 -26.41 -49.77 13.83
CA ILE A 57 -27.82 -49.59 14.13
C ILE A 57 -28.43 -50.96 14.39
N ILE A 58 -28.76 -51.21 15.65
CA ILE A 58 -29.22 -52.49 16.15
C ILE A 58 -30.71 -52.39 16.46
N GLU A 59 -31.50 -53.30 15.91
CA GLU A 59 -32.93 -53.41 16.19
C GLU A 59 -33.21 -54.76 16.86
N LYS A 60 -33.78 -54.74 18.06
CA LYS A 60 -34.08 -55.95 18.86
C LYS A 60 -35.56 -56.02 19.22
N ILE A 61 -36.11 -57.23 19.25
CA ILE A 61 -37.40 -57.55 19.89
C ILE A 61 -37.08 -58.45 21.09
N GLY A 62 -37.27 -57.92 22.30
CA GLY A 62 -36.69 -58.54 23.51
C GLY A 62 -35.16 -58.59 23.42
N ASP A 63 -34.58 -59.77 23.62
CA ASP A 63 -33.13 -59.99 23.56
C ASP A 63 -32.63 -60.49 22.19
N LYS A 64 -33.53 -60.69 21.20
CA LYS A 64 -33.17 -61.19 19.87
C LYS A 64 -33.08 -60.06 18.86
N TYR A 65 -32.05 -60.10 18.01
CA TYR A 65 -31.91 -59.21 16.87
C TYR A 65 -33.09 -59.42 15.91
N TYR A 66 -33.83 -58.34 15.64
CA TYR A 66 -34.91 -58.31 14.66
C TYR A 66 -34.36 -58.34 13.24
N ARG A 67 -33.22 -57.66 13.00
CA ARG A 67 -32.51 -57.58 11.72
C ARG A 67 -30.99 -57.51 11.92
N THR A 68 -30.26 -57.77 10.85
CA THR A 68 -28.80 -57.60 10.82
C THR A 68 -28.46 -56.12 11.09
N PRO A 69 -27.52 -55.83 12.00
CA PRO A 69 -27.12 -54.45 12.27
C PRO A 69 -26.63 -53.74 11.01
N ALA A 70 -27.12 -52.52 10.78
CA ALA A 70 -26.62 -51.69 9.69
C ALA A 70 -25.39 -50.92 10.16
N THR A 71 -24.32 -50.97 9.36
CA THR A 71 -23.05 -50.31 9.65
C THR A 71 -22.91 -49.05 8.83
N PHE A 72 -22.61 -47.95 9.50
CA PHE A 72 -22.29 -46.68 8.85
C PHE A 72 -20.89 -46.25 9.24
N THR A 73 -20.16 -45.68 8.28
CA THR A 73 -18.98 -44.88 8.63
C THR A 73 -19.44 -43.64 9.42
N LYS A 74 -18.53 -43.05 10.19
CA LYS A 74 -18.81 -41.81 10.93
C LYS A 74 -19.35 -40.70 10.02
N GLU A 75 -18.77 -40.51 8.84
CA GLU A 75 -19.20 -39.49 7.89
C GLU A 75 -20.59 -39.75 7.32
N GLU A 76 -20.89 -40.99 6.93
CA GLU A 76 -22.22 -41.35 6.42
C GLU A 76 -23.30 -41.16 7.48
N PHE A 77 -23.06 -41.61 8.71
CA PHE A 77 -24.02 -41.46 9.80
C PHE A 77 -24.29 -39.98 10.13
N LEU A 78 -23.23 -39.17 10.23
CA LEU A 78 -23.36 -37.73 10.49
C LEU A 78 -24.09 -37.00 9.34
N ARG A 79 -23.81 -37.37 8.09
CA ARG A 79 -24.50 -36.78 6.92
C ARG A 79 -25.98 -37.11 6.91
N ILE A 80 -26.34 -38.36 7.21
CA ILE A 80 -27.72 -38.83 7.29
C ILE A 80 -28.47 -38.14 8.44
N GLN A 81 -27.86 -38.09 9.62
CA GLN A 81 -28.44 -37.45 10.81
C GLN A 81 -28.60 -35.95 10.58
N GLY A 82 -27.59 -35.28 10.03
CA GLY A 82 -27.65 -33.85 9.69
C GLY A 82 -28.78 -33.52 8.71
N ARG A 83 -28.98 -34.34 7.67
CA ARG A 83 -30.09 -34.16 6.71
C ARG A 83 -31.46 -34.35 7.37
N LYS A 84 -31.58 -35.26 8.32
CA LYS A 84 -32.83 -35.48 9.06
C LYS A 84 -33.12 -34.31 10.00
N ASP A 85 -32.12 -33.85 10.73
CA ASP A 85 -32.24 -32.70 11.64
C ASP A 85 -32.57 -31.42 10.86
N GLU A 86 -32.03 -31.24 9.66
CA GLU A 86 -32.39 -30.17 8.73
C GLU A 86 -33.87 -30.23 8.32
N VAL A 87 -34.36 -31.40 7.89
CA VAL A 87 -35.77 -31.60 7.52
C VAL A 87 -36.72 -31.36 8.71
N ASP A 88 -36.36 -31.86 9.89
CA ASP A 88 -37.15 -31.69 11.11
C ASP A 88 -37.14 -30.23 11.57
N TYR A 89 -36.01 -29.53 11.45
CA TYR A 89 -35.89 -28.08 11.65
C TYR A 89 -36.81 -27.31 10.71
N PHE A 90 -36.78 -27.59 9.40
CA PHE A 90 -37.66 -26.91 8.43
C PHE A 90 -39.14 -27.24 8.66
N ARG A 91 -39.49 -28.45 9.10
CA ARG A 91 -40.86 -28.77 9.53
C ARG A 91 -41.29 -27.97 10.75
N GLN A 92 -40.46 -27.88 11.78
CA GLN A 92 -40.74 -27.07 12.96
C GLN A 92 -40.87 -25.60 12.60
N ARG A 93 -40.00 -25.08 11.72
CA ARG A 93 -40.06 -23.72 11.19
C ARG A 93 -41.33 -23.48 10.37
N ALA A 94 -41.74 -24.40 9.51
CA ALA A 94 -42.98 -24.31 8.74
C ALA A 94 -44.22 -24.34 9.65
N ASN A 95 -44.21 -25.16 10.70
CA ASN A 95 -45.28 -25.20 11.70
C ASN A 95 -45.32 -23.89 12.52
N LEU A 96 -44.17 -23.34 12.90
CA LEU A 96 -44.07 -22.04 13.56
C LEU A 96 -44.55 -20.90 12.64
N LEU A 97 -44.23 -20.92 11.34
CA LEU A 97 -44.74 -19.98 10.35
C LEU A 97 -46.26 -20.10 10.16
N SER A 98 -46.80 -21.33 10.22
CA SER A 98 -48.25 -21.57 10.20
C SER A 98 -48.94 -21.03 11.46
N ASP A 99 -48.33 -21.20 12.64
CA ASP A 99 -48.88 -20.65 13.89
C ASP A 99 -48.68 -19.14 14.02
N LEU A 100 -47.62 -18.56 13.46
CA LEU A 100 -47.43 -17.11 13.34
C LEU A 100 -48.41 -16.46 12.34
N ASN A 101 -48.86 -17.20 11.33
CA ASN A 101 -49.92 -16.77 10.41
C ASN A 101 -51.35 -16.91 11.00
N ARG A 102 -51.52 -17.50 12.19
CA ARG A 102 -52.79 -17.45 12.93
C ARG A 102 -52.92 -16.13 13.69
N ARG A 103 -53.59 -15.17 13.02
CA ARG A 103 -54.24 -13.97 13.56
C ARG A 103 -53.41 -13.17 14.58
N ASN A 104 -52.73 -12.12 14.09
CA ASN A 104 -52.12 -11.02 14.85
C ASN A 104 -52.83 -10.76 16.19
N TYR A 105 -52.24 -11.26 17.28
CA TYR A 105 -52.66 -10.90 18.63
C TYR A 105 -52.34 -9.41 18.82
N LYS A 106 -53.38 -8.57 18.73
CA LYS A 106 -53.30 -7.15 19.09
C LYS A 106 -53.50 -7.05 20.60
N PRO A 107 -52.47 -6.91 21.44
CA PRO A 107 -52.67 -6.65 22.84
C PRO A 107 -53.43 -5.32 22.99
N LYS A 108 -54.65 -5.37 23.52
CA LYS A 108 -55.39 -4.18 23.89
C LYS A 108 -54.86 -3.70 25.24
N PHE A 109 -53.82 -2.87 25.21
CA PHE A 109 -53.36 -2.16 26.40
C PHE A 109 -54.36 -1.04 26.72
N GLY A 110 -55.25 -1.29 27.69
CA GLY A 110 -56.06 -0.25 28.31
C GLY A 110 -55.45 0.12 29.66
N PHE A 111 -55.02 1.36 29.83
CA PHE A 111 -54.60 1.87 31.13
C PHE A 111 -55.85 2.30 31.92
N SER A 112 -56.08 1.72 33.12
CA SER A 112 -57.25 2.03 33.96
C SER A 112 -56.98 3.00 35.12
N LYS A 113 -55.95 3.85 35.02
CA LYS A 113 -55.56 4.77 36.12
C LYS A 113 -55.46 6.23 35.66
N ASP A 114 -56.17 7.12 36.36
CA ASP A 114 -56.29 8.57 36.06
C ASP A 114 -54.95 9.32 35.92
N TRP A 115 -53.90 8.89 36.61
CA TRP A 115 -52.59 9.54 36.52
C TRP A 115 -51.88 9.28 35.18
N MET A 116 -52.09 8.11 34.57
CA MET A 116 -51.49 7.77 33.28
C MET A 116 -52.11 8.61 32.17
N ASN A 117 -53.44 8.80 32.20
CA ASN A 117 -54.17 9.67 31.27
C ASN A 117 -53.73 11.14 31.33
N ARG A 118 -53.17 11.61 32.46
CA ARG A 118 -52.57 12.96 32.53
C ARG A 118 -51.26 13.06 31.72
N VAL A 119 -50.46 11.99 31.71
CA VAL A 119 -49.15 11.93 31.04
C VAL A 119 -49.28 11.51 29.58
N THR A 120 -50.07 10.49 29.26
CA THR A 120 -50.24 10.01 27.88
C THR A 120 -51.37 10.73 27.14
N GLY A 121 -52.25 11.39 27.90
CA GLY A 121 -53.47 11.97 27.37
C GLY A 121 -54.60 10.95 27.15
N ASN A 122 -55.75 11.41 26.64
CA ASN A 122 -56.94 10.58 26.45
C ASN A 122 -56.90 9.92 25.06
N GLY A 123 -56.63 8.63 24.99
CA GLY A 123 -56.65 7.91 23.71
C GLY A 123 -56.24 6.45 23.83
N LYS A 124 -56.42 5.71 22.73
CA LYS A 124 -55.98 4.31 22.63
C LYS A 124 -54.48 4.29 22.31
N VAL A 125 -53.80 3.26 22.81
CA VAL A 125 -52.43 2.94 22.38
C VAL A 125 -52.52 2.23 21.02
N GLU A 126 -51.95 2.85 20.00
CA GLU A 126 -51.85 2.29 18.66
C GLU A 126 -50.38 2.08 18.33
N ILE A 127 -49.95 0.83 18.15
CA ILE A 127 -48.58 0.46 17.76
C ILE A 127 -48.66 -0.24 16.41
N LYS A 128 -47.99 0.32 15.40
CA LYS A 128 -47.92 -0.23 14.03
C LYS A 128 -46.47 -0.61 13.71
N PRO A 129 -46.03 -1.84 14.00
CA PRO A 129 -44.75 -2.35 13.54
C PRO A 129 -44.86 -2.81 12.08
N THR A 130 -43.88 -2.46 11.26
CA THR A 130 -43.71 -2.87 9.86
C THR A 130 -42.24 -3.21 9.62
N GLY A 131 -41.96 -4.24 8.83
CA GLY A 131 -40.58 -4.66 8.54
C GLY A 131 -40.36 -6.14 8.72
N TYR A 132 -39.09 -6.57 8.70
CA TYR A 132 -38.66 -7.95 8.84
C TYR A 132 -37.39 -8.04 9.69
N VAL A 133 -37.16 -9.22 10.25
CA VAL A 133 -35.93 -9.57 10.96
C VAL A 133 -35.51 -10.94 10.46
N ASP A 134 -34.45 -10.97 9.69
CA ASP A 134 -33.81 -12.17 9.18
C ASP A 134 -32.59 -12.50 10.04
N ILE A 135 -32.52 -13.74 10.50
CA ILE A 135 -31.38 -14.26 11.27
C ILE A 135 -30.85 -15.46 10.50
N ALA A 136 -29.60 -15.38 10.05
CA ALA A 136 -28.85 -16.48 9.46
C ALA A 136 -27.84 -16.98 10.50
N ALA A 137 -27.93 -18.26 10.84
CA ALA A 137 -26.98 -18.92 11.73
C ALA A 137 -26.52 -20.22 11.08
N GLY A 138 -25.22 -20.41 10.94
CA GLY A 138 -24.63 -21.56 10.27
C GLY A 138 -23.23 -21.88 10.78
N TYR A 139 -22.63 -22.93 10.23
CA TYR A 139 -21.21 -23.20 10.37
C TYR A 139 -20.57 -23.03 9.00
N GLN A 140 -19.58 -22.14 8.90
CA GLN A 140 -18.79 -21.95 7.70
C GLN A 140 -17.38 -22.49 7.97
N GLY A 141 -16.90 -23.37 7.09
CA GLY A 141 -15.54 -23.90 7.15
C GLY A 141 -14.88 -23.89 5.78
N GLN A 142 -13.58 -23.64 5.75
CA GLN A 142 -12.77 -23.59 4.53
C GLN A 142 -11.52 -24.45 4.72
N LYS A 143 -11.21 -25.27 3.70
CA LYS A 143 -9.95 -26.03 3.59
C LYS A 143 -9.15 -25.50 2.40
N ILE A 144 -8.05 -24.82 2.66
CA ILE A 144 -7.13 -24.26 1.67
C ILE A 144 -5.93 -25.19 1.54
N LYS A 145 -5.71 -25.77 0.36
CA LYS A 145 -4.54 -26.62 0.07
C LYS A 145 -3.32 -25.82 -0.42
N ASN A 146 -3.04 -24.68 0.22
CA ASN A 146 -1.87 -23.86 -0.10
C ASN A 146 -0.71 -24.27 0.84
N PRO A 147 0.43 -24.75 0.31
CA PRO A 147 1.56 -25.19 1.13
C PRO A 147 2.24 -24.06 1.90
N VAL A 148 2.14 -22.82 1.41
CA VAL A 148 2.75 -21.63 2.03
C VAL A 148 2.09 -21.30 3.37
N LEU A 149 0.82 -21.70 3.55
CA LEU A 149 0.12 -21.50 4.82
C LEU A 149 0.52 -22.57 5.84
N PRO A 150 0.70 -22.20 7.12
CA PRO A 150 0.83 -23.17 8.20
C PRO A 150 -0.36 -24.14 8.22
N GLU A 151 -0.14 -25.39 8.61
CA GLU A 151 -1.19 -26.42 8.54
C GLU A 151 -2.45 -26.06 9.34
N ARG A 152 -2.29 -25.34 10.45
CA ARG A 152 -3.41 -24.84 11.26
C ARG A 152 -4.25 -23.80 10.52
N ALA A 153 -3.64 -22.97 9.67
CA ALA A 153 -4.33 -21.95 8.88
C ALA A 153 -4.97 -22.51 7.60
N ARG A 154 -4.57 -23.71 7.18
CA ARG A 154 -5.17 -24.41 6.02
C ARG A 154 -6.60 -24.88 6.28
N ASN A 155 -6.98 -25.12 7.53
CA ASN A 155 -8.35 -25.52 7.90
C ASN A 155 -8.92 -24.50 8.89
N THR A 156 -9.79 -23.61 8.42
CA THR A 156 -10.48 -22.62 9.26
C THR A 156 -11.98 -22.90 9.27
N GLY A 157 -12.64 -22.56 10.37
CA GLY A 157 -14.09 -22.64 10.45
C GLY A 157 -14.62 -22.06 11.74
N GLY A 158 -15.88 -21.65 11.72
CA GLY A 158 -16.54 -20.98 12.83
C GLY A 158 -18.05 -20.98 12.68
N LEU A 159 -18.72 -20.59 13.75
CA LEU A 159 -20.14 -20.26 13.69
C LEU A 159 -20.26 -18.92 12.97
N ASP A 160 -21.04 -18.92 11.90
CA ASP A 160 -21.41 -17.71 11.18
C ASP A 160 -22.80 -17.28 11.65
N PHE A 161 -22.91 -16.03 12.11
CA PHE A 161 -24.15 -15.46 12.64
C PHE A 161 -24.33 -14.06 12.05
N ASP A 162 -25.36 -13.91 11.22
CA ASP A 162 -25.74 -12.65 10.61
C ASP A 162 -27.19 -12.32 10.96
N MET A 163 -27.44 -11.05 11.31
CA MET A 163 -28.75 -10.54 11.68
C MET A 163 -29.07 -9.29 10.85
N ASN A 164 -30.01 -9.46 9.92
CA ASN A 164 -30.57 -8.37 9.13
C ASN A 164 -31.94 -7.98 9.69
N ALA A 165 -32.00 -6.89 10.44
CA ALA A 165 -33.25 -6.37 10.98
C ALA A 165 -33.56 -5.02 10.34
N GLN A 166 -34.68 -4.94 9.63
CA GLN A 166 -35.26 -3.70 9.14
C GLN A 166 -36.66 -3.57 9.73
N PHE A 167 -36.82 -2.74 10.76
CA PHE A 167 -38.11 -2.50 11.39
C PHE A 167 -38.40 -1.01 11.57
N GLN A 168 -39.62 -0.65 11.23
CA GLN A 168 -40.22 0.66 11.48
C GLN A 168 -41.41 0.45 12.43
N VAL A 169 -41.49 1.23 13.50
CA VAL A 169 -42.60 1.21 14.45
C VAL A 169 -43.12 2.62 14.60
N ASP A 170 -44.37 2.83 14.21
CA ASP A 170 -45.10 4.06 14.55
C ASP A 170 -46.05 3.74 15.70
N ALA A 171 -45.70 4.23 16.89
CA ALA A 171 -46.54 4.08 18.07
C ALA A 171 -47.10 5.43 18.55
N ASN A 172 -48.43 5.54 18.57
CA ASN A 172 -49.17 6.64 19.18
C ASN A 172 -49.75 6.18 20.53
N ILE A 173 -49.34 6.81 21.62
CA ILE A 173 -49.82 6.50 22.97
C ILE A 173 -50.67 7.68 23.43
N GLY A 174 -52.00 7.52 23.38
CA GLY A 174 -52.94 8.59 23.70
C GLY A 174 -52.99 9.69 22.62
N ASP A 175 -53.22 10.94 23.03
CA ASP A 175 -53.18 12.12 22.16
C ASP A 175 -51.88 12.95 22.31
N LYS A 176 -50.94 12.55 23.19
CA LYS A 176 -49.74 13.35 23.51
C LYS A 176 -48.40 12.74 23.12
N ILE A 177 -48.25 11.41 23.08
CA ILE A 177 -46.95 10.74 22.85
C ILE A 177 -46.92 10.06 21.50
N ARG A 178 -45.87 10.33 20.72
CA ARG A 178 -45.54 9.64 19.47
C ARG A 178 -44.13 9.05 19.55
N LEU A 179 -44.00 7.81 19.08
CA LEU A 179 -42.75 7.05 19.05
C LEU A 179 -42.50 6.56 17.62
N PRO A 180 -42.05 7.43 16.70
CA PRO A 180 -41.54 7.00 15.40
C PRO A 180 -40.15 6.38 15.60
N ILE A 181 -40.05 5.08 15.37
CA ILE A 181 -38.81 4.30 15.42
C ILE A 181 -38.55 3.74 14.02
N ASN A 182 -37.37 4.00 13.48
CA ASN A 182 -36.84 3.36 12.29
C ASN A 182 -35.47 2.78 12.62
N TYR A 183 -35.29 1.48 12.39
CA TYR A 183 -34.04 0.78 12.69
C TYR A 183 -33.74 -0.23 11.58
N ASN A 184 -32.54 -0.11 11.02
CA ASN A 184 -32.02 -0.96 9.97
C ASN A 184 -30.57 -1.34 10.33
N THR A 185 -30.28 -2.63 10.50
CA THR A 185 -28.92 -3.11 10.78
C THR A 185 -27.99 -3.02 9.57
N LEU A 186 -28.56 -2.89 8.36
CA LEU A 186 -27.84 -2.68 7.11
C LEU A 186 -27.82 -1.20 6.68
N ALA A 187 -28.22 -0.27 7.55
CA ALA A 187 -28.10 1.16 7.26
C ALA A 187 -26.63 1.54 7.08
N THR A 188 -26.30 2.17 5.95
CA THR A 188 -24.94 2.67 5.69
C THR A 188 -24.56 3.79 6.67
N PHE A 189 -25.57 4.53 7.18
CA PHE A 189 -25.35 5.65 8.09
C PHE A 189 -26.21 5.59 9.36
N ASP A 190 -25.60 5.89 10.51
CA ASP A 190 -26.23 5.89 11.83
C ASP A 190 -27.37 6.92 12.02
N TYR A 191 -27.54 7.90 11.11
CA TYR A 191 -28.65 8.85 11.15
C TYR A 191 -29.94 8.31 10.52
N GLU A 192 -29.85 7.27 9.68
CA GLU A 192 -31.02 6.57 9.11
C GLU A 192 -31.76 5.80 10.21
N ASN A 193 -31.01 5.35 11.21
CA ASN A 193 -31.52 4.79 12.46
C ASN A 193 -32.11 5.91 13.33
N GLN A 194 -33.39 6.17 13.15
CA GLN A 194 -34.14 7.19 13.89
C GLN A 194 -34.88 6.57 15.05
N LEU A 195 -34.43 6.89 16.27
CA LEU A 195 -35.17 6.60 17.48
C LEU A 195 -35.64 7.94 18.01
N LYS A 196 -36.93 8.24 17.94
CA LYS A 196 -37.48 9.49 18.47
C LYS A 196 -38.69 9.20 19.36
N LEU A 197 -38.71 9.84 20.51
CA LEU A 197 -39.89 10.02 21.35
C LEU A 197 -40.26 11.49 21.28
N ASP A 198 -41.52 11.77 20.95
CA ASP A 198 -42.05 13.11 20.79
C ASP A 198 -43.31 13.26 21.65
N TYR A 199 -43.24 14.15 22.64
CA TYR A 199 -44.35 14.51 23.51
C TYR A 199 -44.77 15.95 23.23
N HIS A 200 -46.06 16.16 22.97
CA HIS A 200 -46.68 17.48 22.83
C HIS A 200 -47.70 17.70 23.95
N GLY A 201 -47.47 18.74 24.76
CA GLY A 201 -48.41 19.17 25.79
C GLY A 201 -49.56 19.98 25.22
N LYS A 202 -50.65 20.08 25.99
CA LYS A 202 -51.83 20.90 25.62
C LYS A 202 -51.58 22.39 25.85
N ASP A 203 -52.44 23.24 25.31
CA ASP A 203 -52.31 24.71 25.36
C ASP A 203 -52.22 25.26 26.80
N ASP A 204 -52.83 24.58 27.77
CA ASP A 204 -52.86 24.91 29.20
C ASP A 204 -51.66 24.34 30.00
N GLU A 205 -50.81 23.52 29.39
CA GLU A 205 -49.69 22.85 30.08
C GLU A 205 -48.39 23.65 30.00
N ILE A 206 -47.60 23.64 31.09
CA ILE A 206 -46.28 24.28 31.17
C ILE A 206 -45.28 23.58 30.24
N LEU A 207 -45.27 22.24 30.23
CA LEU A 207 -44.43 21.45 29.33
C LEU A 207 -45.08 21.42 27.94
N LYS A 208 -44.47 22.13 26.98
CA LYS A 208 -44.95 22.21 25.61
C LYS A 208 -44.42 21.10 24.73
N GLU A 209 -43.13 20.82 24.83
CA GLU A 209 -42.46 19.81 24.03
C GLU A 209 -41.48 19.02 24.89
N PHE A 210 -41.46 17.70 24.75
CA PHE A 210 -40.39 16.86 25.26
C PHE A 210 -39.99 15.85 24.20
N GLN A 211 -38.74 15.92 23.76
CA GLN A 211 -38.17 15.05 22.75
C GLN A 211 -37.01 14.24 23.33
N MET A 212 -36.95 12.96 22.98
CA MET A 212 -35.81 12.09 23.32
C MET A 212 -35.39 11.28 22.10
N GLY A 213 -34.08 11.05 21.95
CA GLY A 213 -33.49 10.46 20.76
C GLY A 213 -33.23 11.52 19.69
N THR A 214 -33.62 11.31 18.43
CA THR A 214 -33.37 12.27 17.34
C THR A 214 -34.19 13.55 17.50
N MET A 215 -33.54 14.70 17.48
CA MET A 215 -34.16 16.02 17.65
C MET A 215 -33.38 17.13 16.95
N ASN A 216 -34.00 18.31 16.90
CA ASN A 216 -33.39 19.55 16.47
C ASN A 216 -33.47 20.63 17.56
N PHE A 217 -32.46 21.48 17.59
CA PHE A 217 -32.41 22.70 18.38
C PHE A 217 -32.45 23.88 17.43
N ALA A 218 -33.64 24.44 17.20
CA ALA A 218 -33.80 25.60 16.35
C ALA A 218 -33.35 26.88 17.08
N SER A 219 -32.55 27.71 16.41
CA SER A 219 -32.21 29.06 16.83
C SER A 219 -32.68 30.04 15.76
N LYS A 220 -33.18 31.22 16.17
CA LYS A 220 -33.53 32.31 15.24
C LYS A 220 -32.31 33.14 14.84
N GLY A 221 -31.20 32.98 15.56
CA GLY A 221 -29.95 33.69 15.35
C GLY A 221 -29.17 33.20 14.13
N THR A 222 -28.53 34.12 13.39
CA THR A 222 -27.53 33.76 12.39
C THR A 222 -26.12 33.63 12.99
N LEU A 223 -25.81 34.36 14.07
CA LEU A 223 -24.55 34.23 14.81
C LEU A 223 -24.46 32.95 15.67
N ILE A 224 -25.57 32.49 16.24
CA ILE A 224 -25.67 31.19 16.94
C ILE A 224 -26.72 30.35 16.20
N PRO A 225 -26.29 29.60 15.17
CA PRO A 225 -27.19 28.79 14.37
C PRO A 225 -27.75 27.62 15.19
N GLY A 226 -28.95 27.17 14.82
CA GLY A 226 -29.51 25.93 15.36
C GLY A 226 -28.76 24.69 14.90
N ALA A 227 -28.97 23.56 15.58
CA ALA A 227 -28.41 22.25 15.21
C ALA A 227 -29.56 21.29 14.87
N GLN A 228 -29.53 20.65 13.69
CA GLN A 228 -30.66 19.85 13.19
C GLN A 228 -30.54 18.34 13.45
N SER A 229 -29.32 17.79 13.55
CA SER A 229 -29.05 16.36 13.73
C SER A 229 -28.46 16.05 15.12
N LEU A 230 -29.31 16.12 16.15
CA LEU A 230 -28.95 15.86 17.54
C LEU A 230 -29.58 14.55 18.03
N PHE A 231 -28.85 13.77 18.83
CA PHE A 231 -29.38 12.60 19.53
C PHE A 231 -29.28 12.80 21.05
N GLY A 232 -30.41 13.02 21.74
CA GLY A 232 -30.37 13.37 23.17
C GLY A 232 -31.73 13.57 23.82
N ILE A 233 -31.84 14.60 24.67
CA ILE A 233 -33.07 15.04 25.34
C ILE A 233 -33.27 16.55 25.09
N LYS A 234 -34.46 16.95 24.64
CA LYS A 234 -34.90 18.35 24.51
C LYS A 234 -36.19 18.55 25.28
N THR A 235 -36.31 19.67 25.96
CA THR A 235 -37.53 20.09 26.63
C THR A 235 -37.83 21.55 26.33
N GLN A 236 -39.10 21.87 26.12
CA GLN A 236 -39.60 23.22 25.96
C GLN A 236 -40.68 23.49 27.01
N LEU A 237 -40.45 24.50 27.84
CA LEU A 237 -41.36 24.94 28.89
C LEU A 237 -41.89 26.34 28.54
N GLN A 238 -43.17 26.60 28.79
CA GLN A 238 -43.77 27.93 28.64
C GLN A 238 -44.24 28.46 30.00
N PHE A 239 -43.65 29.58 30.42
CA PHE A 239 -44.06 30.36 31.58
C PHE A 239 -44.67 31.68 31.13
N GLY A 240 -45.99 31.67 30.86
CA GLY A 240 -46.70 32.83 30.33
C GLY A 240 -46.21 33.23 28.94
N LYS A 241 -45.42 34.31 28.85
CA LYS A 241 -44.84 34.83 27.60
C LYS A 241 -43.39 34.39 27.36
N LEU A 242 -42.79 33.66 28.30
CA LEU A 242 -41.42 33.16 28.22
C LEU A 242 -41.42 31.68 27.81
N PHE A 243 -40.73 31.36 26.73
CA PHE A 243 -40.41 29.99 26.35
C PHE A 243 -38.97 29.67 26.75
N VAL A 244 -38.78 28.56 27.44
CA VAL A 244 -37.48 28.03 27.85
C VAL A 244 -37.26 26.71 27.14
N THR A 245 -36.35 26.69 26.18
CA THR A 245 -35.96 25.48 25.44
C THR A 245 -34.58 25.03 25.90
N ALA A 246 -34.46 23.82 26.41
CA ALA A 246 -33.19 23.22 26.79
C ALA A 246 -32.94 21.92 26.02
N ALA A 247 -31.71 21.69 25.61
CA ALA A 247 -31.28 20.48 24.90
C ALA A 247 -29.95 19.97 25.47
N LEU A 248 -29.86 18.66 25.67
CA LEU A 248 -28.65 17.93 26.02
C LEU A 248 -28.55 16.74 25.07
N ALA A 249 -27.60 16.77 24.15
CA ALA A 249 -27.53 15.79 23.07
C ALA A 249 -26.10 15.54 22.60
N ASN A 250 -25.92 14.47 21.84
CA ASN A 250 -24.74 14.28 21.02
C ASN A 250 -25.06 14.75 19.60
N GLN A 251 -24.22 15.63 19.05
CA GLN A 251 -24.36 16.09 17.67
C GLN A 251 -23.76 15.05 16.72
N LYS A 252 -24.56 14.64 15.73
CA LYS A 252 -24.19 13.64 14.71
C LYS A 252 -23.80 14.25 13.36
N SER A 253 -23.77 15.58 13.25
CA SER A 253 -23.45 16.32 12.04
C SER A 253 -22.27 17.26 12.23
N GLN A 254 -21.58 17.58 11.14
CA GLN A 254 -20.57 18.64 11.10
C GLN A 254 -20.93 19.68 10.05
N ARG A 255 -20.83 20.95 10.41
CA ARG A 255 -21.02 22.05 9.45
C ARG A 255 -19.77 22.19 8.59
N GLN A 256 -19.96 22.21 7.27
CA GLN A 256 -18.93 22.43 6.27
C GLN A 256 -19.27 23.67 5.45
N SER A 257 -18.25 24.28 4.84
CA SER A 257 -18.43 25.37 3.90
C SER A 257 -17.64 25.12 2.63
N LEU A 258 -18.26 25.34 1.48
CA LEU A 258 -17.68 25.26 0.14
C LEU A 258 -17.89 26.61 -0.55
N GLY A 259 -16.86 27.18 -1.16
CA GLY A 259 -16.99 28.41 -1.94
C GLY A 259 -16.34 28.26 -3.31
N LEU A 260 -17.02 28.70 -4.38
CA LEU A 260 -16.44 28.78 -5.73
C LEU A 260 -16.80 30.11 -6.39
N GLN A 261 -15.89 30.60 -7.24
CA GLN A 261 -16.06 31.85 -7.97
C GLN A 261 -16.23 31.56 -9.47
N GLY A 262 -17.33 32.03 -10.07
CA GLY A 262 -17.47 32.07 -11.54
C GLY A 262 -18.17 30.90 -12.25
N GLY A 263 -19.21 30.28 -11.67
CA GLY A 263 -20.16 29.41 -12.40
C GLY A 263 -19.61 28.12 -13.02
N THR A 264 -18.31 27.87 -12.91
CA THR A 264 -17.61 26.66 -13.37
C THR A 264 -16.57 26.26 -12.34
N ALA A 265 -16.36 24.96 -12.15
CA ALA A 265 -15.44 24.42 -11.17
C ALA A 265 -13.98 24.62 -11.62
N SER A 266 -13.47 25.85 -11.51
CA SER A 266 -12.03 26.09 -11.62
C SER A 266 -11.36 25.59 -10.34
N GLN A 267 -10.41 24.66 -10.51
CA GLN A 267 -9.63 24.11 -9.42
C GLN A 267 -8.41 24.99 -9.20
N GLN A 268 -8.23 25.49 -7.98
CA GLN A 268 -6.98 26.15 -7.59
C GLN A 268 -5.90 25.08 -7.37
N PHE A 269 -4.69 25.37 -7.81
CA PHE A 269 -3.51 24.55 -7.54
C PHE A 269 -2.39 25.43 -6.98
N ASP A 270 -1.59 24.85 -6.09
CA ASP A 270 -0.45 25.48 -5.44
C ASP A 270 0.63 24.40 -5.32
N ILE A 271 1.61 24.49 -6.21
CA ILE A 271 2.61 23.45 -6.44
C ILE A 271 3.98 24.02 -6.10
N ARG A 272 4.82 23.30 -5.35
CA ARG A 272 6.19 23.72 -5.05
C ARG A 272 7.14 23.37 -6.20
N ALA A 273 8.33 23.99 -6.22
CA ALA A 273 9.30 23.75 -7.31
C ALA A 273 9.89 22.34 -7.30
N ASP A 274 9.96 21.69 -6.14
CA ASP A 274 10.38 20.29 -6.00
C ASP A 274 9.32 19.29 -6.51
N GLU A 275 8.05 19.70 -6.64
CA GLU A 275 6.93 18.85 -7.04
C GLU A 275 6.83 18.61 -8.58
N TYR A 276 7.95 18.71 -9.30
CA TYR A 276 8.00 18.36 -10.72
C TYR A 276 7.68 16.86 -10.97
N GLU A 277 7.28 16.55 -12.21
CA GLU A 277 7.01 15.16 -12.62
C GLU A 277 8.28 14.38 -12.95
N GLU A 278 8.75 13.60 -11.98
CA GLU A 278 9.91 12.72 -12.11
C GLU A 278 9.62 11.46 -12.96
N ASN A 279 10.66 10.89 -13.59
CA ASN A 279 10.63 9.61 -14.33
C ASN A 279 9.59 9.52 -15.47
N ARG A 280 9.21 10.67 -16.06
CA ARG A 280 8.14 10.72 -17.08
C ARG A 280 8.55 11.43 -18.37
N HIS A 281 9.30 12.51 -18.27
CA HIS A 281 9.61 13.41 -19.38
C HIS A 281 11.11 13.35 -19.69
N PHE A 282 11.48 13.02 -20.92
CA PHE A 282 12.87 12.83 -21.32
C PHE A 282 13.18 13.47 -22.68
N LEU A 283 14.31 14.15 -22.77
CA LEU A 283 14.91 14.56 -24.03
C LEU A 283 15.60 13.36 -24.68
N MET A 284 15.54 13.25 -26.01
CA MET A 284 15.99 12.02 -26.68
C MET A 284 17.52 11.91 -26.85
N ALA A 285 18.26 13.03 -26.72
CA ALA A 285 19.72 13.10 -26.84
C ALA A 285 20.26 14.43 -26.29
N GLN A 286 21.55 14.51 -25.98
CA GLN A 286 22.17 15.74 -25.45
C GLN A 286 22.09 16.91 -26.43
N LYS A 287 22.05 16.62 -27.73
CA LYS A 287 21.87 17.67 -28.74
C LYS A 287 20.54 18.41 -28.58
N PHE A 288 19.44 17.70 -28.33
CA PHE A 288 18.13 18.31 -28.08
C PHE A 288 18.15 19.15 -26.79
N ARG A 289 18.84 18.67 -25.75
CA ARG A 289 19.04 19.42 -24.50
C ARG A 289 19.74 20.76 -24.75
N SER A 290 20.89 20.74 -25.44
CA SER A 290 21.66 21.96 -25.72
C SER A 290 20.90 22.97 -26.60
N ASP A 291 20.02 22.49 -27.49
CA ASP A 291 19.22 23.35 -28.37
C ASP A 291 17.87 23.77 -27.76
N TYR A 292 17.40 23.15 -26.67
CA TYR A 292 16.07 23.35 -26.08
C TYR A 292 15.73 24.84 -25.87
N LYS A 293 16.58 25.56 -25.12
CA LYS A 293 16.39 27.00 -24.83
C LYS A 293 16.40 27.85 -26.10
N LYS A 294 17.22 27.49 -27.09
CA LYS A 294 17.28 28.19 -28.37
C LYS A 294 16.00 27.94 -29.18
N ALA A 295 15.54 26.69 -29.24
CA ALA A 295 14.33 26.29 -29.96
C ALA A 295 13.08 27.00 -29.40
N MET A 296 12.97 27.14 -28.09
CA MET A 296 11.84 27.79 -27.42
C MET A 296 11.99 29.32 -27.24
N SER A 297 13.10 29.92 -27.70
CA SER A 297 13.39 31.34 -27.46
C SER A 297 12.48 32.35 -28.17
N ARG A 298 11.62 31.92 -29.12
CA ARG A 298 10.73 32.81 -29.90
C ARG A 298 9.37 32.18 -30.19
N LEU A 299 8.82 31.42 -29.23
CA LEU A 299 7.44 30.92 -29.33
C LEU A 299 6.48 32.06 -29.74
N PRO A 300 5.46 31.81 -30.59
CA PRO A 300 5.06 30.50 -31.13
C PRO A 300 5.93 30.00 -32.30
N ASN A 301 6.89 30.79 -32.80
CA ASN A 301 7.79 30.35 -33.87
C ASN A 301 9.00 29.58 -33.30
N VAL A 302 8.99 28.26 -33.49
CA VAL A 302 10.02 27.36 -32.96
C VAL A 302 11.31 27.46 -33.77
N ARG A 303 12.43 27.79 -33.12
CA ARG A 303 13.75 27.89 -33.76
C ARG A 303 14.48 26.55 -33.79
N SER A 304 13.84 25.53 -34.35
CA SER A 304 14.41 24.20 -34.53
C SER A 304 14.30 23.76 -35.97
N ASN A 305 15.35 23.14 -36.50
CA ASN A 305 15.34 22.50 -37.81
C ASN A 305 15.10 20.99 -37.70
N PHE A 306 14.93 20.47 -36.48
CA PHE A 306 14.59 19.09 -36.24
C PHE A 306 13.12 18.85 -36.54
N GLN A 307 12.84 17.74 -37.21
CA GLN A 307 11.49 17.20 -37.33
C GLN A 307 11.56 15.68 -37.19
N ILE A 308 11.15 15.17 -36.02
CA ILE A 308 11.07 13.73 -35.75
C ILE A 308 9.92 13.13 -36.55
N LEU A 309 10.22 12.06 -37.28
CA LEU A 309 9.26 11.34 -38.13
C LEU A 309 8.70 10.11 -37.42
N ARG A 310 9.54 9.40 -36.67
CA ARG A 310 9.22 8.12 -36.04
C ARG A 310 9.99 7.94 -34.74
N VAL A 311 9.32 7.36 -33.75
CA VAL A 311 9.89 6.97 -32.45
C VAL A 311 9.40 5.57 -32.10
N GLU A 312 10.30 4.70 -31.64
CA GLU A 312 9.98 3.48 -30.91
C GLU A 312 10.57 3.60 -29.51
N ALA A 313 9.72 3.57 -28.49
CA ALA A 313 10.13 3.57 -27.09
C ALA A 313 9.99 2.16 -26.52
N TRP A 314 11.00 1.71 -25.78
CA TRP A 314 11.11 0.39 -25.20
C TRP A 314 11.29 0.52 -23.69
N VAL A 315 10.42 -0.16 -22.95
CA VAL A 315 10.41 -0.16 -21.48
C VAL A 315 10.46 -1.59 -20.97
N THR A 316 11.11 -1.82 -19.83
CA THR A 316 11.15 -3.13 -19.13
C THR A 316 9.75 -3.77 -19.05
N ASN A 317 9.65 -5.06 -19.38
CA ASN A 317 8.35 -5.74 -19.51
C ASN A 317 7.84 -6.32 -18.18
N ARG A 318 7.42 -5.47 -17.25
CA ARG A 318 6.80 -5.93 -15.98
C ARG A 318 5.38 -6.46 -16.14
N THR A 319 4.65 -6.01 -17.17
CA THR A 319 3.25 -6.41 -17.40
C THR A 319 3.11 -7.78 -18.07
N SER A 320 4.22 -8.50 -18.26
CA SER A 320 4.25 -9.81 -18.93
C SER A 320 3.55 -9.78 -20.30
N ALA A 321 3.74 -8.67 -21.04
CA ALA A 321 3.23 -8.56 -22.40
C ALA A 321 3.88 -9.63 -23.28
N THR A 322 3.10 -10.27 -24.14
CA THR A 322 3.53 -11.41 -24.98
C THR A 322 3.78 -11.05 -26.44
N THR A 323 3.51 -9.79 -26.82
CA THR A 323 3.62 -9.28 -28.20
C THR A 323 4.53 -8.06 -28.25
N GLU A 324 5.27 -7.88 -29.34
CA GLU A 324 6.18 -6.73 -29.55
C GLU A 324 7.20 -6.56 -28.40
N THR A 325 7.73 -7.70 -27.94
CA THR A 325 8.68 -7.79 -26.82
C THR A 325 9.97 -8.46 -27.28
N ARG A 326 11.11 -8.02 -26.77
CA ARG A 326 12.43 -8.60 -27.08
C ARG A 326 13.50 -8.13 -26.12
N ASP A 327 14.63 -8.84 -26.11
CA ASP A 327 15.86 -8.35 -25.49
C ASP A 327 16.36 -7.08 -26.21
N VAL A 328 16.65 -6.06 -25.42
CA VAL A 328 17.24 -4.80 -25.89
C VAL A 328 18.46 -4.45 -25.06
N VAL A 329 19.41 -3.77 -25.69
CA VAL A 329 20.54 -3.14 -25.00
C VAL A 329 20.50 -1.65 -25.28
N GLY A 330 20.19 -0.88 -24.25
CA GLY A 330 20.26 0.58 -24.27
C GLY A 330 21.68 1.05 -24.00
N PHE A 331 22.18 2.01 -24.77
CA PHE A 331 23.50 2.61 -24.59
C PHE A 331 23.40 4.09 -24.31
N MET A 332 24.13 4.58 -23.31
CA MET A 332 24.21 6.00 -22.98
C MET A 332 24.87 6.80 -24.12
N ASP A 333 25.96 6.30 -24.70
CA ASP A 333 26.73 7.06 -25.70
C ASP A 333 26.23 6.88 -27.13
N LEU A 334 25.23 6.03 -27.38
CA LEU A 334 24.72 5.83 -28.74
C LEU A 334 24.13 7.13 -29.29
N GLY A 335 24.59 7.56 -30.46
CA GLY A 335 24.13 8.81 -31.07
C GLY A 335 24.70 10.09 -30.48
N GLU A 336 25.60 10.02 -29.49
CA GLU A 336 26.21 11.21 -28.89
C GLU A 336 27.49 11.63 -29.60
N VAL A 337 27.57 12.91 -29.98
CA VAL A 337 28.75 13.49 -30.66
C VAL A 337 29.92 13.63 -29.68
N ASN A 338 29.61 13.97 -28.43
CA ASN A 338 30.57 14.03 -27.33
C ASN A 338 30.23 12.91 -26.33
N PRO A 339 30.69 11.67 -26.58
CA PRO A 339 30.39 10.55 -25.70
C PRO A 339 31.01 10.77 -24.31
N PHE A 340 30.34 10.26 -23.28
CA PHE A 340 30.84 10.27 -21.90
C PHE A 340 32.10 9.41 -21.78
N ASN A 341 32.11 8.23 -22.41
CA ASN A 341 33.30 7.40 -22.46
C ASN A 341 34.27 7.94 -23.53
N PRO A 342 35.45 8.43 -23.14
CA PRO A 342 36.40 9.07 -24.06
C PRO A 342 37.10 8.06 -24.99
N ASN A 343 36.92 6.76 -24.79
CA ASN A 343 37.51 5.71 -25.63
C ASN A 343 36.81 5.59 -27.00
N TRP A 344 35.64 6.20 -27.18
CA TRP A 344 34.94 6.19 -28.46
C TRP A 344 35.52 7.23 -29.42
N VAL A 345 35.87 6.79 -30.62
CA VAL A 345 36.40 7.68 -31.67
C VAL A 345 35.26 8.49 -32.26
N ILE A 346 35.47 9.80 -32.38
CA ILE A 346 34.53 10.74 -33.03
C ILE A 346 34.95 10.89 -34.51
N PRO A 347 34.18 10.36 -35.47
CA PRO A 347 34.44 10.60 -36.88
C PRO A 347 34.18 12.09 -37.17
N GLY A 348 35.22 12.86 -37.51
CA GLY A 348 35.08 14.29 -37.72
C GLY A 348 34.04 14.62 -38.80
N GLY A 349 33.18 15.64 -38.56
CA GLY A 349 32.38 16.29 -39.59
C GLY A 349 30.89 16.48 -39.32
N ASP A 350 30.24 15.68 -38.46
CA ASP A 350 28.81 15.82 -38.18
C ASP A 350 28.55 16.13 -36.69
N THR A 351 27.74 17.16 -36.43
CA THR A 351 27.39 17.61 -35.07
C THR A 351 25.98 17.19 -34.66
N LEU A 352 25.34 16.38 -35.49
CA LEU A 352 23.99 15.88 -35.29
C LEU A 352 24.01 14.47 -34.69
N PRO A 353 23.02 14.11 -33.86
CA PRO A 353 22.94 12.78 -33.27
C PRO A 353 22.56 11.74 -34.33
N SER A 354 23.39 10.73 -34.52
CA SER A 354 23.23 9.67 -35.52
C SER A 354 23.95 8.40 -35.06
N ASN A 355 23.56 7.23 -35.58
CA ASN A 355 24.31 5.99 -35.32
C ASN A 355 25.81 6.09 -35.71
N GLY A 356 26.20 7.03 -36.58
CA GLY A 356 27.58 7.26 -36.97
C GLY A 356 28.29 8.40 -36.23
N SER A 357 27.67 9.01 -35.21
CA SER A 357 28.26 10.17 -34.51
C SER A 357 29.50 9.83 -33.69
N ASN A 358 29.65 8.56 -33.30
CA ASN A 358 30.84 8.00 -32.69
C ASN A 358 31.04 6.54 -33.15
N SER A 359 32.16 5.92 -32.77
CA SER A 359 32.49 4.57 -33.21
C SER A 359 31.73 3.44 -32.49
N LEU A 360 30.91 3.72 -31.46
CA LEU A 360 30.25 2.69 -30.64
C LEU A 360 29.39 1.76 -31.49
N TYR A 361 28.43 2.31 -32.25
CA TYR A 361 27.50 1.52 -33.05
C TYR A 361 28.23 0.63 -34.07
N GLN A 362 29.24 1.18 -34.75
CA GLN A 362 30.01 0.42 -35.74
C GLN A 362 30.81 -0.72 -35.10
N THR A 363 31.38 -0.50 -33.91
CA THR A 363 32.05 -1.56 -33.14
C THR A 363 31.09 -2.69 -32.77
N LEU A 364 29.88 -2.35 -32.29
CA LEU A 364 28.85 -3.35 -31.92
C LEU A 364 28.38 -4.16 -33.13
N VAL A 365 28.14 -3.51 -34.27
CA VAL A 365 27.74 -4.19 -35.51
C VAL A 365 28.86 -5.12 -36.01
N ASN A 366 30.12 -4.68 -35.95
CA ASN A 366 31.27 -5.47 -36.37
C ASN A 366 31.54 -6.70 -35.48
N ALA A 367 31.15 -6.64 -34.20
CA ALA A 367 31.28 -7.77 -33.26
C ALA A 367 30.35 -8.95 -33.60
N GLY A 368 29.34 -8.74 -34.46
CA GLY A 368 28.45 -9.77 -34.94
C GLY A 368 27.72 -10.49 -33.80
N GLN A 369 27.79 -11.82 -33.79
CA GLN A 369 27.03 -12.63 -32.84
C GLN A 369 27.39 -12.37 -31.36
N LEU A 370 28.63 -11.94 -31.07
CA LEU A 370 29.07 -11.69 -29.69
C LEU A 370 28.27 -10.56 -29.03
N ALA A 371 27.98 -9.49 -29.78
CA ALA A 371 27.21 -8.35 -29.31
C ALA A 371 25.70 -8.48 -29.59
N ARG A 372 25.30 -9.41 -30.47
CA ARG A 372 23.88 -9.63 -30.84
C ARG A 372 23.18 -10.69 -30.01
N ASN A 373 23.92 -11.63 -29.42
CA ASN A 373 23.34 -12.70 -28.62
C ASN A 373 23.15 -12.23 -27.16
N SER A 374 21.91 -12.34 -26.65
CA SER A 374 21.54 -11.94 -25.30
C SER A 374 22.39 -12.62 -24.20
N THR A 375 22.83 -13.85 -24.40
CA THR A 375 23.68 -14.59 -23.43
C THR A 375 25.13 -14.06 -23.40
N THR A 376 25.70 -13.69 -24.55
CA THR A 376 27.13 -13.32 -24.61
C THR A 376 27.37 -11.81 -24.57
N VAL A 377 26.35 -11.00 -24.86
CA VAL A 377 26.49 -9.54 -25.01
C VAL A 377 27.02 -8.89 -23.74
N GLN A 378 26.53 -9.28 -22.56
CA GLN A 378 26.98 -8.68 -21.30
C GLN A 378 28.47 -8.98 -21.03
N THR A 379 28.90 -10.22 -21.22
CA THR A 379 30.32 -10.60 -21.07
C THR A 379 31.20 -9.89 -22.10
N TYR A 380 30.73 -9.74 -23.34
CA TYR A 380 31.44 -9.00 -24.39
C TYR A 380 31.58 -7.51 -24.05
N LEU A 381 30.48 -6.86 -23.63
CA LEU A 381 30.47 -5.44 -23.29
C LEU A 381 31.32 -5.14 -22.06
N ASN A 382 31.26 -5.97 -21.01
CA ASN A 382 32.13 -5.82 -19.83
C ASN A 382 33.63 -5.86 -20.17
N GLY A 383 34.00 -6.60 -21.22
CA GLY A 383 35.38 -6.65 -21.74
C GLY A 383 35.74 -5.55 -22.75
N LEU A 384 34.77 -4.74 -23.18
CA LEU A 384 34.93 -3.76 -24.25
C LEU A 384 35.19 -2.35 -23.69
N ASN A 385 36.39 -1.82 -23.91
CA ASN A 385 36.74 -0.40 -23.70
C ASN A 385 36.29 0.21 -22.35
N GLY A 386 36.25 -0.59 -21.29
CA GLY A 386 35.88 -0.17 -19.95
C GLY A 386 34.39 0.04 -19.70
N MET A 387 33.50 -0.43 -20.58
CA MET A 387 32.05 -0.33 -20.35
C MET A 387 31.63 -1.04 -19.07
N GLN A 388 30.74 -0.41 -18.31
CA GLN A 388 30.09 -0.97 -17.13
C GLN A 388 28.58 -1.02 -17.35
N PRO A 389 27.90 -2.05 -16.82
CA PRO A 389 26.44 -2.10 -16.80
C PRO A 389 25.89 -0.95 -15.94
N VAL A 390 24.62 -0.56 -16.15
CA VAL A 390 23.91 0.55 -15.49
C VAL A 390 24.44 1.95 -15.81
N GLN A 391 25.74 2.07 -16.13
CA GLN A 391 26.41 3.34 -16.47
C GLN A 391 26.44 3.58 -17.97
N GLU A 392 27.17 2.76 -18.72
CA GLU A 392 27.33 2.93 -20.16
C GLU A 392 26.28 2.19 -20.98
N PHE A 393 25.79 1.05 -20.47
CA PHE A 393 24.77 0.24 -21.13
C PHE A 393 23.85 -0.47 -20.14
N GLU A 394 22.68 -0.85 -20.62
CA GLU A 394 21.69 -1.62 -19.86
C GLU A 394 21.05 -2.69 -20.74
N LYS A 395 21.09 -3.95 -20.31
CA LYS A 395 20.42 -5.09 -20.96
C LYS A 395 19.10 -5.34 -20.23
N THR A 396 17.99 -5.39 -20.97
CA THR A 396 16.69 -5.70 -20.38
C THR A 396 15.76 -6.37 -21.39
N PHE A 397 14.82 -7.17 -20.89
CA PHE A 397 13.71 -7.67 -21.68
C PHE A 397 12.60 -6.61 -21.73
N ALA A 398 12.45 -5.96 -22.89
CA ALA A 398 11.59 -4.80 -23.03
C ALA A 398 10.35 -5.08 -23.89
N ARG A 399 9.27 -4.34 -23.61
CA ARG A 399 8.10 -4.20 -24.46
C ARG A 399 8.16 -2.87 -25.21
N LYS A 400 7.70 -2.87 -26.46
CA LYS A 400 7.51 -1.63 -27.23
C LYS A 400 6.27 -0.90 -26.72
N LEU A 401 6.41 0.38 -26.38
CA LEU A 401 5.28 1.23 -26.06
C LEU A 401 4.45 1.52 -27.32
N GLN A 402 3.14 1.47 -27.17
CA GLN A 402 2.21 1.84 -28.22
C GLN A 402 2.18 3.37 -28.39
N PRO A 403 1.86 3.89 -29.59
CA PRO A 403 1.82 5.34 -29.82
C PRO A 403 0.83 6.13 -28.94
N ASN A 404 -0.13 5.46 -28.30
CA ASN A 404 -1.06 6.05 -27.35
C ASN A 404 -0.60 5.98 -25.88
N GLU A 405 0.54 5.35 -25.59
CA GLU A 405 1.13 5.27 -24.24
C GLU A 405 2.11 6.42 -23.96
N PHE A 406 2.51 7.16 -24.98
CA PHE A 406 3.41 8.31 -24.86
C PHE A 406 3.03 9.42 -25.84
N TYR A 407 3.43 10.63 -25.51
CA TYR A 407 3.42 11.81 -26.38
C TYR A 407 4.88 12.17 -26.71
N PHE A 408 5.14 12.72 -27.90
CA PHE A 408 6.45 13.29 -28.21
C PHE A 408 6.30 14.61 -28.98
N ASN A 409 7.21 15.56 -28.75
CA ASN A 409 7.25 16.78 -29.53
C ASN A 409 8.25 16.63 -30.69
N PRO A 410 7.80 16.72 -31.96
CA PRO A 410 8.66 16.45 -33.11
C PRO A 410 9.73 17.53 -33.38
N GLN A 411 9.53 18.75 -32.89
CA GLN A 411 10.43 19.88 -33.15
C GLN A 411 11.46 20.10 -32.03
N ILE A 412 11.07 19.84 -30.79
CA ILE A 412 11.93 20.01 -29.61
C ILE A 412 12.72 18.74 -29.29
N GLY A 413 12.13 17.55 -29.53
CA GLY A 413 12.79 16.28 -29.30
C GLY A 413 12.75 15.77 -27.87
N PHE A 414 11.56 15.79 -27.26
CA PHE A 414 11.28 15.12 -25.99
C PHE A 414 10.14 14.11 -26.12
N ILE A 415 10.13 13.13 -25.22
CA ILE A 415 9.07 12.14 -25.00
C ILE A 415 8.47 12.33 -23.60
N SER A 416 7.15 12.26 -23.50
CA SER A 416 6.36 12.33 -22.27
C SER A 416 5.53 11.05 -22.16
N LEU A 417 5.74 10.29 -21.09
CA LEU A 417 5.02 9.04 -20.86
C LEU A 417 3.68 9.29 -20.15
N ASN A 418 2.64 8.52 -20.51
CA ASN A 418 1.33 8.64 -19.85
C ASN A 418 1.33 8.09 -18.42
N GLN A 419 2.27 7.20 -18.10
CA GLN A 419 2.53 6.71 -16.75
C GLN A 419 4.00 6.99 -16.39
N PRO A 420 4.30 7.34 -15.13
CA PRO A 420 5.68 7.52 -14.71
C PRO A 420 6.35 6.15 -14.63
N LEU A 421 7.62 6.08 -14.98
CA LEU A 421 8.40 4.86 -14.85
C LEU A 421 8.72 4.60 -13.38
N GLN A 422 8.77 3.32 -13.00
CA GLN A 422 9.28 2.95 -11.69
C GLN A 422 10.79 3.25 -11.58
N PRO A 423 11.33 3.47 -10.37
CA PRO A 423 12.75 3.77 -10.16
C PRO A 423 13.69 2.73 -10.79
N ASP A 424 13.29 1.46 -10.82
CA ASP A 424 14.03 0.32 -11.38
C ASP A 424 13.78 0.07 -12.89
N GLU A 425 12.84 0.78 -13.53
CA GLU A 425 12.53 0.53 -14.96
C GLU A 425 13.51 1.22 -15.91
N VAL A 426 13.82 0.56 -17.01
CA VAL A 426 14.70 1.08 -18.07
C VAL A 426 13.86 1.71 -19.17
N LEU A 427 14.31 2.85 -19.70
CA LEU A 427 13.76 3.47 -20.91
C LEU A 427 14.84 3.61 -21.96
N ALA A 428 14.61 3.00 -23.12
CA ALA A 428 15.44 3.16 -24.29
C ALA A 428 14.61 3.48 -25.54
N VAL A 429 15.17 4.26 -26.45
CA VAL A 429 14.48 4.73 -27.65
C VAL A 429 15.28 4.48 -28.93
N ALA A 430 14.57 4.27 -30.03
CA ALA A 430 15.07 4.46 -31.38
C ALA A 430 14.21 5.52 -32.07
N TYR A 431 14.85 6.45 -32.77
CA TYR A 431 14.12 7.52 -33.45
C TYR A 431 14.77 7.93 -34.76
N GLN A 432 13.94 8.45 -35.64
CA GLN A 432 14.33 8.95 -36.96
C GLN A 432 13.79 10.36 -37.12
N TYR A 433 14.65 11.27 -37.57
CA TYR A 433 14.31 12.66 -37.77
C TYR A 433 14.87 13.18 -39.09
N THR A 434 14.31 14.30 -39.54
CA THR A 434 14.86 15.08 -40.64
C THR A 434 15.51 16.34 -40.12
N TYR A 435 16.64 16.70 -40.71
CA TYR A 435 17.31 17.97 -40.46
C TYR A 435 17.74 18.55 -41.81
N ASN A 436 17.20 19.71 -42.19
CA ASN A 436 17.41 20.33 -43.50
C ASN A 436 17.19 19.35 -44.68
N GLY A 437 16.19 18.47 -44.60
CA GLY A 437 15.86 17.48 -45.63
C GLY A 437 16.67 16.18 -45.61
N ARG A 438 17.70 16.06 -44.75
CA ARG A 438 18.44 14.80 -44.55
C ARG A 438 17.77 13.95 -43.47
N VAL A 439 17.47 12.70 -43.79
CA VAL A 439 16.95 11.71 -42.82
C VAL A 439 18.12 11.11 -42.04
N ILE A 440 18.02 11.13 -40.71
CA ILE A 440 19.03 10.60 -39.79
C ILE A 440 18.34 9.70 -38.77
N GLN A 441 19.00 8.61 -38.38
CA GLN A 441 18.50 7.62 -37.43
C GLN A 441 19.48 7.44 -36.26
N VAL A 442 18.90 7.27 -35.06
CA VAL A 442 19.59 6.89 -33.83
C VAL A 442 18.90 5.66 -33.25
N GLY A 443 19.68 4.64 -32.89
CA GLY A 443 19.17 3.33 -32.52
C GLY A 443 18.73 2.49 -33.72
N GLU A 444 18.17 1.33 -33.41
CA GLU A 444 17.63 0.39 -34.39
C GLU A 444 16.13 0.20 -34.17
N PHE A 445 15.36 0.25 -35.25
CA PHE A 445 13.95 -0.09 -35.18
C PHE A 445 13.74 -1.60 -35.19
N SER A 446 12.62 -2.05 -34.64
CA SER A 446 12.18 -3.46 -34.66
C SER A 446 12.26 -4.12 -36.06
N GLN A 447 12.02 -3.34 -37.12
CA GLN A 447 12.05 -3.78 -38.51
C GLN A 447 13.48 -3.91 -39.10
N ASP A 448 14.47 -3.23 -38.52
CA ASP A 448 15.85 -3.21 -39.04
C ASP A 448 16.58 -4.51 -38.67
N VAL A 449 16.23 -5.09 -37.51
CA VAL A 449 16.74 -6.36 -37.02
C VAL A 449 15.57 -7.29 -36.78
N THR A 450 15.25 -8.10 -37.79
CA THR A 450 14.19 -9.10 -37.71
C THR A 450 14.52 -10.18 -36.67
N PRO A 451 13.56 -10.58 -35.82
CA PRO A 451 13.70 -11.75 -34.97
C PRO A 451 13.99 -12.99 -35.82
N ASP A 452 14.88 -13.87 -35.35
CA ASP A 452 15.17 -15.13 -36.01
C ASP A 452 13.94 -16.05 -35.96
N SER A 453 13.28 -16.24 -37.10
CA SER A 453 12.09 -17.08 -37.24
C SER A 453 12.36 -18.57 -37.03
N SER A 454 13.63 -18.99 -36.99
CA SER A 454 14.03 -20.36 -36.70
C SER A 454 14.17 -20.66 -35.20
N GLY A 455 14.08 -19.63 -34.33
CA GLY A 455 14.23 -19.78 -32.88
C GLY A 455 15.64 -20.23 -32.47
N ASN A 456 16.67 -19.97 -33.30
CA ASN A 456 18.03 -20.43 -33.04
C ASN A 456 18.91 -19.40 -32.31
N SER A 457 18.60 -18.10 -32.41
CA SER A 457 19.20 -17.08 -31.55
C SER A 457 18.33 -15.82 -31.40
N THR A 458 18.17 -15.32 -30.18
CA THR A 458 17.53 -14.01 -29.95
C THR A 458 18.54 -12.91 -30.25
N LYS A 459 18.22 -12.04 -31.21
CA LYS A 459 19.06 -10.89 -31.57
C LYS A 459 18.62 -9.65 -30.79
N VAL A 460 19.52 -9.09 -29.99
CA VAL A 460 19.26 -7.85 -29.23
C VAL A 460 19.21 -6.62 -30.16
N LEU A 461 18.37 -5.64 -29.81
CA LEU A 461 18.41 -4.30 -30.42
C LEU A 461 19.39 -3.40 -29.72
N PHE A 462 20.06 -2.55 -30.49
CA PHE A 462 20.86 -1.46 -29.95
C PHE A 462 20.04 -0.17 -29.94
N LEU A 463 19.77 0.36 -28.76
CA LEU A 463 18.91 1.52 -28.54
C LEU A 463 19.66 2.63 -27.79
N LYS A 464 19.15 3.87 -27.88
CA LYS A 464 19.62 5.00 -27.07
C LYS A 464 19.01 4.89 -25.68
N LEU A 465 19.85 4.86 -24.64
CA LEU A 465 19.39 4.83 -23.25
C LEU A 465 18.99 6.23 -22.78
N LEU A 466 17.78 6.37 -22.20
CA LEU A 466 17.29 7.61 -21.58
C LEU A 466 17.22 7.49 -20.05
N LYS A 467 16.93 6.30 -19.52
CA LYS A 467 16.90 6.00 -18.09
C LYS A 467 17.38 4.56 -17.85
N ALA A 468 18.26 4.36 -16.87
CA ALA A 468 18.72 3.06 -16.38
C ALA A 468 17.96 2.60 -15.11
N THR A 469 18.24 1.39 -14.62
CA THR A 469 17.72 0.85 -13.35
C THR A 469 18.12 1.66 -12.12
N SER A 470 19.24 2.39 -12.18
CA SER A 470 19.72 3.26 -11.10
C SER A 470 19.86 4.70 -11.58
N GLN A 471 19.26 5.64 -10.85
CA GLN A 471 19.40 7.07 -11.11
C GLN A 471 20.76 7.57 -10.58
N ARG A 472 21.59 8.10 -11.48
CA ARG A 472 22.92 8.62 -11.13
C ARG A 472 23.08 10.07 -11.63
N PRO A 473 23.01 11.06 -10.73
CA PRO A 473 23.05 12.48 -11.12
C PRO A 473 24.35 12.92 -11.82
N ASN A 474 25.44 12.17 -11.67
CA ASN A 474 26.72 12.43 -12.33
C ASN A 474 26.81 11.89 -13.77
N LEU A 475 25.84 11.12 -14.24
CA LEU A 475 25.81 10.61 -15.61
C LEU A 475 25.01 11.55 -16.54
N PRO A 476 25.43 11.75 -17.79
CA PRO A 476 24.70 12.61 -18.74
C PRO A 476 23.24 12.21 -18.98
N ILE A 477 22.86 10.95 -18.82
CA ILE A 477 21.45 10.54 -18.96
C ILE A 477 20.54 11.20 -17.91
N TRP A 478 21.06 11.58 -16.74
CA TRP A 478 20.31 12.35 -15.73
C TRP A 478 19.84 13.71 -16.26
N ASP A 479 20.68 14.32 -17.08
CA ASP A 479 20.41 15.61 -17.71
C ASP A 479 19.36 15.54 -18.83
N LEU A 480 19.06 14.33 -19.32
CA LEU A 480 18.00 14.10 -20.30
C LEU A 480 16.62 14.08 -19.64
N MET A 481 16.52 13.75 -18.35
CA MET A 481 15.27 13.83 -17.61
C MET A 481 14.88 15.30 -17.40
N MET A 482 13.71 15.67 -17.90
CA MET A 482 13.15 17.01 -17.81
C MET A 482 12.56 17.25 -16.41
N LYS A 483 13.08 18.26 -15.71
CA LYS A 483 12.68 18.64 -14.34
C LYS A 483 11.88 19.96 -14.31
N ASN A 484 11.30 20.29 -15.45
CA ASN A 484 10.68 21.58 -15.75
C ASN A 484 9.22 21.41 -16.22
N VAL A 485 8.59 20.29 -15.86
CA VAL A 485 7.22 19.90 -16.22
C VAL A 485 6.42 19.64 -14.95
N TYR A 486 5.25 20.26 -14.83
CA TYR A 486 4.41 20.21 -13.63
C TYR A 486 2.97 19.84 -13.98
N SER A 487 2.32 19.09 -13.09
CA SER A 487 0.90 18.73 -13.21
C SER A 487 0.01 19.79 -12.56
N VAL A 488 -0.90 20.38 -13.33
CA VAL A 488 -1.81 21.45 -12.86
C VAL A 488 -3.26 20.98 -12.74
N GLY A 489 -3.47 19.66 -12.73
CA GLY A 489 -4.78 19.03 -12.63
C GLY A 489 -4.87 17.70 -13.37
N PHE A 490 -6.11 17.25 -13.58
CA PHE A 490 -6.44 15.99 -14.23
C PHE A 490 -7.36 16.22 -15.44
N GLY A 491 -7.24 15.33 -16.43
CA GLY A 491 -8.04 15.38 -17.66
C GLY A 491 -7.50 16.37 -18.69
N GLN A 492 -8.38 16.83 -19.58
CA GLN A 492 -8.02 17.79 -20.62
C GLN A 492 -8.18 19.23 -20.11
N LEU A 493 -7.07 19.97 -20.12
CA LEU A 493 -7.01 21.37 -19.72
C LEU A 493 -7.65 22.27 -20.78
N GLU A 494 -8.45 23.24 -20.33
CA GLU A 494 -8.96 24.31 -21.18
C GLU A 494 -8.10 25.57 -21.05
N ARG A 495 -7.84 26.25 -22.17
CA ARG A 495 -7.18 27.56 -22.18
C ARG A 495 -8.02 28.63 -21.46
N GLN A 496 -9.34 28.52 -21.53
CA GLN A 496 -10.27 29.46 -20.90
C GLN A 496 -10.09 29.42 -19.38
N ASP A 497 -9.94 30.59 -18.76
CA ASP A 497 -9.80 30.78 -17.31
C ASP A 497 -8.58 30.12 -16.65
N PHE A 498 -7.69 29.50 -17.43
CA PHE A 498 -6.40 29.05 -16.96
C PHE A 498 -5.55 30.25 -16.55
N LYS A 499 -5.07 30.25 -15.31
CA LYS A 499 -4.10 31.23 -14.81
C LYS A 499 -2.99 30.51 -14.09
N LEU A 500 -1.76 30.95 -14.32
CA LEU A 500 -0.60 30.47 -13.59
C LEU A 500 0.34 31.64 -13.35
N ASP A 501 0.79 31.75 -12.10
CA ASP A 501 1.82 32.68 -11.67
C ASP A 501 2.94 31.91 -10.94
N VAL A 502 4.16 32.41 -11.07
CA VAL A 502 5.32 31.93 -10.31
C VAL A 502 5.58 32.90 -9.16
N TYR A 503 5.63 32.37 -7.94
CA TYR A 503 5.89 33.12 -6.71
C TYR A 503 7.22 32.70 -6.08
N TYR A 504 7.86 33.63 -5.38
CA TYR A 504 8.98 33.41 -4.48
C TYR A 504 8.56 33.72 -3.05
N GLU A 505 8.74 32.76 -2.15
CA GLU A 505 8.47 32.88 -0.72
C GLU A 505 9.67 33.53 -0.01
N GLU A 506 9.53 34.80 0.35
CA GLU A 506 10.55 35.52 1.09
C GLU A 506 10.32 35.34 2.60
N PRO A 507 11.37 34.96 3.37
CA PRO A 507 11.23 34.72 4.81
C PRO A 507 10.64 35.94 5.54
N SER A 508 9.58 35.71 6.30
CA SER A 508 8.87 36.73 7.11
C SER A 508 8.08 37.81 6.34
N THR A 509 8.17 37.87 5.01
CA THR A 509 7.49 38.90 4.19
C THR A 509 6.48 38.32 3.18
N GLY A 510 6.34 37.00 3.15
CA GLY A 510 5.31 36.28 2.37
C GLY A 510 5.73 36.00 0.92
N THR A 511 4.76 35.53 0.12
CA THR A 511 4.96 35.16 -1.29
C THR A 511 4.85 36.37 -2.22
N LYS A 512 5.83 36.55 -3.11
CA LYS A 512 5.89 37.65 -4.09
C LYS A 512 6.00 37.13 -5.52
N LYS A 513 5.40 37.82 -6.49
CA LYS A 513 5.49 37.48 -7.92
C LYS A 513 6.83 37.82 -8.58
N TYR A 514 7.74 38.47 -7.86
CA TYR A 514 9.03 38.95 -8.36
C TYR A 514 10.10 38.72 -7.29
N LEU A 515 11.37 38.69 -7.70
CA LEU A 515 12.49 38.60 -6.76
C LEU A 515 12.59 39.90 -5.93
N PRO A 516 12.78 39.82 -4.60
CA PRO A 516 13.02 41.00 -3.79
C PRO A 516 14.14 41.91 -4.33
N PRO A 517 14.01 43.24 -4.24
CA PRO A 517 15.03 44.18 -4.73
C PRO A 517 16.42 43.94 -4.12
N SER A 518 16.48 43.43 -2.89
CA SER A 518 17.72 43.12 -2.16
C SER A 518 18.55 41.99 -2.78
N ILE A 519 17.92 41.07 -3.52
CA ILE A 519 18.57 39.92 -4.14
C ILE A 519 18.60 39.99 -5.67
N THR A 520 17.92 40.99 -6.25
CA THR A 520 17.80 41.15 -7.70
C THR A 520 19.03 41.81 -8.30
N ASN A 521 19.56 41.23 -9.37
CA ASN A 521 20.64 41.84 -10.14
C ASN A 521 20.10 42.94 -11.07
N SER A 522 19.96 44.14 -10.53
CA SER A 522 19.45 45.33 -11.23
C SER A 522 20.26 45.74 -12.47
N ALA A 523 21.46 45.20 -12.66
CA ALA A 523 22.28 45.44 -13.85
C ALA A 523 21.85 44.57 -15.05
N GLN A 524 21.12 43.48 -14.82
CA GLN A 524 20.68 42.53 -15.85
C GLN A 524 19.16 42.56 -16.05
N VAL A 525 18.41 42.80 -14.98
CA VAL A 525 16.95 42.70 -14.95
C VAL A 525 16.37 43.90 -14.20
N ALA A 526 15.24 44.44 -14.65
CA ALA A 526 14.55 45.51 -13.92
C ALA A 526 13.97 45.01 -12.59
N VAL A 527 14.11 45.80 -11.53
CA VAL A 527 13.53 45.46 -10.23
C VAL A 527 12.00 45.41 -10.35
N GLY A 528 11.38 44.34 -9.85
CA GLY A 528 9.93 44.14 -9.92
C GLY A 528 9.45 43.40 -11.18
N THR A 529 10.35 42.95 -12.05
CA THR A 529 9.98 42.06 -13.17
C THR A 529 9.33 40.78 -12.65
N PRO A 530 8.13 40.39 -13.13
CA PRO A 530 7.48 39.15 -12.73
C PRO A 530 8.36 37.91 -13.02
N LEU A 531 8.38 36.96 -12.09
CA LEU A 531 9.10 35.69 -12.23
C LEU A 531 8.64 34.92 -13.45
N LEU A 532 7.34 34.99 -13.78
CA LEU A 532 6.75 34.40 -14.98
C LEU A 532 7.48 34.85 -16.27
N GLN A 533 7.84 36.13 -16.34
CA GLN A 533 8.61 36.69 -17.45
C GLN A 533 10.08 36.23 -17.40
N LEU A 534 10.70 36.14 -16.21
CA LEU A 534 12.09 35.71 -16.04
C LEU A 534 12.33 34.26 -16.46
N VAL A 535 11.35 33.39 -16.23
CA VAL A 535 11.37 31.98 -16.65
C VAL A 535 10.85 31.77 -18.08
N ASN A 536 10.58 32.86 -18.82
CA ASN A 536 10.11 32.88 -20.21
C ASN A 536 8.72 32.28 -20.45
N LEU A 537 7.84 32.31 -19.45
CA LEU A 537 6.44 31.89 -19.57
C LEU A 537 5.46 33.03 -19.89
N ASP A 538 5.94 34.28 -19.90
CA ASP A 538 5.18 35.48 -20.30
C ASP A 538 6.02 36.31 -21.26
N ARG A 539 5.73 36.16 -22.55
CA ARG A 539 6.37 36.86 -23.68
C ARG A 539 5.36 37.24 -24.74
N LEU A 540 4.18 36.63 -24.70
CA LEU A 540 3.13 36.78 -25.68
C LEU A 540 1.91 37.44 -25.04
N ASN A 541 1.09 38.06 -25.86
CA ASN A 541 -0.24 38.49 -25.43
C ASN A 541 -1.26 37.38 -25.68
N ASN A 542 -2.52 37.63 -25.30
CA ASN A 542 -3.64 36.71 -25.57
C ASN A 542 -3.82 36.28 -27.05
N GLN A 543 -3.37 37.09 -28.02
CA GLN A 543 -3.38 36.74 -29.45
C GLN A 543 -2.12 35.98 -29.92
N ASN A 544 -1.21 35.64 -29.00
CA ASN A 544 0.10 35.04 -29.25
C ASN A 544 1.08 35.95 -30.02
N ASP A 545 0.87 37.27 -29.99
CA ASP A 545 1.83 38.25 -30.51
C ASP A 545 2.93 38.53 -29.46
N PRO A 546 4.18 38.81 -29.86
CA PRO A 546 5.33 38.92 -28.95
C PRO A 546 5.32 40.22 -28.12
N GLN A 547 4.41 40.29 -27.15
CA GLN A 547 4.27 41.35 -26.16
C GLN A 547 3.88 40.73 -24.82
N PRO A 548 4.74 40.80 -23.78
CA PRO A 548 4.37 40.31 -22.45
C PRO A 548 3.17 41.06 -21.88
N ASP A 549 2.16 40.35 -21.37
CA ASP A 549 0.95 40.94 -20.81
C ASP A 549 0.73 40.59 -19.32
N GLY A 550 1.68 39.88 -18.70
CA GLY A 550 1.64 39.51 -17.29
C GLY A 550 0.83 38.26 -17.00
N GLU A 551 0.33 37.57 -18.03
CA GLU A 551 -0.36 36.29 -17.93
C GLU A 551 0.46 35.16 -18.58
N PHE A 552 0.07 33.91 -18.36
CA PHE A 552 0.80 32.75 -18.87
C PHE A 552 0.58 32.55 -20.38
N ASP A 553 1.67 32.38 -21.13
CA ASP A 553 1.67 32.07 -22.55
C ASP A 553 1.16 30.63 -22.81
N TYR A 554 -0.10 30.48 -23.20
CA TYR A 554 -0.70 29.17 -23.51
C TYR A 554 -0.41 28.73 -24.97
N VAL A 555 0.69 28.00 -25.18
CA VAL A 555 1.14 27.50 -26.48
C VAL A 555 1.19 25.96 -26.47
N GLU A 556 0.20 25.35 -27.12
CA GLU A 556 0.02 23.90 -27.14
C GLU A 556 1.26 23.16 -27.66
N GLY A 557 1.68 22.12 -26.93
CA GLY A 557 2.83 21.28 -27.24
C GLY A 557 4.18 21.86 -26.80
N PHE A 558 4.23 23.12 -26.33
CA PHE A 558 5.48 23.80 -25.93
C PHE A 558 5.46 24.28 -24.49
N THR A 559 4.46 25.09 -24.09
CA THR A 559 4.29 25.53 -22.70
C THR A 559 3.22 24.71 -21.96
N VAL A 560 2.41 23.96 -22.70
CA VAL A 560 1.32 23.15 -22.14
C VAL A 560 1.08 21.90 -22.98
N ILE A 561 0.76 20.79 -22.33
CA ILE A 561 0.18 19.60 -22.95
C ILE A 561 -1.25 19.49 -22.42
N SER A 562 -2.22 20.00 -23.18
CA SER A 562 -3.59 20.12 -22.70
C SER A 562 -4.22 18.77 -22.38
N SER A 563 -3.95 17.75 -23.20
CA SER A 563 -4.49 16.39 -23.03
C SER A 563 -4.06 15.70 -21.73
N GLN A 564 -2.94 16.14 -21.14
CA GLN A 564 -2.38 15.59 -19.91
C GLN A 564 -2.47 16.59 -18.74
N SER A 565 -3.06 17.78 -18.91
CA SER A 565 -3.04 18.86 -17.89
C SER A 565 -1.65 19.16 -17.33
N ARG A 566 -0.65 19.28 -18.22
CA ARG A 566 0.75 19.57 -17.85
C ARG A 566 1.18 20.91 -18.39
N ILE A 567 1.97 21.63 -17.59
CA ILE A 567 2.71 22.82 -18.03
C ILE A 567 4.17 22.45 -18.23
N ILE A 568 4.83 23.11 -19.17
CA ILE A 568 6.25 22.92 -19.50
C ILE A 568 6.91 24.28 -19.52
N PHE A 569 8.04 24.42 -18.86
CA PHE A 569 8.81 25.66 -18.91
C PHE A 569 9.64 25.72 -20.20
N PRO A 570 9.72 26.88 -20.87
CA PRO A 570 10.58 27.11 -22.03
C PRO A 570 12.08 27.05 -21.77
N VAL A 571 12.47 26.77 -20.52
CA VAL A 571 13.84 26.61 -20.03
C VAL A 571 13.93 25.32 -19.19
N LEU A 572 15.12 24.73 -19.11
CA LEU A 572 15.31 23.42 -18.47
C LEU A 572 15.47 23.52 -16.95
N GLU A 573 16.06 24.61 -16.47
CA GLU A 573 16.34 24.82 -15.04
C GLU A 573 15.77 26.16 -14.54
N PRO A 574 14.43 26.34 -14.60
CA PRO A 574 13.79 27.63 -14.34
C PRO A 574 14.08 28.25 -12.97
N PHE A 575 14.39 27.43 -11.97
CA PHE A 575 14.69 27.87 -10.59
C PHE A 575 16.17 27.78 -10.23
N GLY A 576 17.01 27.35 -11.17
CA GLY A 576 18.45 27.13 -11.00
C GLY A 576 19.25 27.99 -11.98
N ARG A 577 19.97 27.35 -12.90
CA ARG A 577 20.90 28.02 -13.82
C ARG A 577 20.23 29.02 -14.77
N ASP A 578 18.95 28.85 -15.12
CA ASP A 578 18.27 29.78 -16.02
C ASP A 578 17.85 31.10 -15.35
N LEU A 579 17.74 31.13 -14.02
CA LEU A 579 17.43 32.34 -13.23
C LEU A 579 18.70 33.04 -12.71
N ASP A 580 19.88 32.46 -12.94
CA ASP A 580 21.17 32.90 -12.38
C ASP A 580 21.55 34.35 -12.69
N SER A 581 21.19 34.85 -13.88
CA SER A 581 21.48 36.22 -14.29
C SER A 581 20.62 37.25 -13.56
N ALA A 582 19.44 36.85 -13.07
CA ALA A 582 18.50 37.73 -12.36
C ALA A 582 18.85 37.90 -10.87
N VAL A 583 19.72 37.05 -10.31
CA VAL A 583 20.12 37.06 -8.90
C VAL A 583 21.53 37.63 -8.73
N ILE A 584 21.74 38.47 -7.71
CA ILE A 584 23.08 39.00 -7.42
C ILE A 584 24.08 37.87 -7.07
N PRO A 585 25.34 37.92 -7.54
CA PRO A 585 26.29 36.82 -7.37
C PRO A 585 26.47 36.31 -5.93
N SER A 586 26.42 37.20 -4.94
CA SER A 586 26.57 36.84 -3.52
C SER A 586 25.39 36.04 -2.94
N GLU A 587 24.19 36.13 -3.53
CA GLU A 587 22.97 35.51 -3.00
C GLU A 587 22.53 34.25 -3.74
N ARG A 588 23.23 33.89 -4.82
CA ARG A 588 22.90 32.72 -5.66
C ARG A 588 22.73 31.44 -4.84
N ALA A 589 23.66 31.16 -3.93
CA ALA A 589 23.62 29.97 -3.08
C ALA A 589 22.48 29.95 -2.04
N ASN A 590 21.83 31.09 -1.79
CA ASN A 590 20.71 31.22 -0.84
C ASN A 590 19.34 31.27 -1.53
N VAL A 591 19.32 31.47 -2.85
CA VAL A 591 18.10 31.77 -3.63
C VAL A 591 17.87 30.73 -4.72
N LEU A 592 18.91 30.32 -5.45
CA LEU A 592 18.79 29.42 -6.59
C LEU A 592 18.78 27.96 -6.13
N PHE A 593 17.84 27.20 -6.66
CA PHE A 593 17.61 25.82 -6.26
C PHE A 593 18.42 24.84 -7.12
N TYR A 594 19.75 24.94 -7.10
CA TYR A 594 20.62 24.02 -7.85
C TYR A 594 20.44 22.54 -7.46
N PRO A 595 20.31 22.17 -6.16
CA PRO A 595 20.10 20.78 -5.75
C PRO A 595 18.91 20.10 -6.43
N LEU A 596 17.86 20.85 -6.81
CA LEU A 596 16.71 20.32 -7.54
C LEU A 596 17.09 19.64 -8.85
N TYR A 597 18.11 20.16 -9.54
CA TYR A 597 18.54 19.67 -10.86
C TYR A 597 19.76 18.75 -10.77
N ASP A 598 20.63 18.97 -9.78
CA ASP A 598 21.92 18.29 -9.63
C ASP A 598 21.85 17.06 -8.70
N THR A 599 20.76 16.86 -7.97
CA THR A 599 20.54 15.72 -7.07
C THR A 599 19.16 15.09 -7.28
N ILE A 600 18.93 13.90 -6.73
CA ILE A 600 17.61 13.26 -6.76
C ILE A 600 16.58 14.07 -5.99
N LYS A 601 15.29 13.91 -6.35
CA LYS A 601 14.18 14.67 -5.77
C LYS A 601 14.13 14.61 -4.24
N ALA A 602 14.28 13.41 -3.66
CA ALA A 602 14.28 13.21 -2.21
C ALA A 602 15.36 14.01 -1.48
N ILE A 603 16.57 14.12 -2.04
CA ILE A 603 17.66 14.91 -1.45
C ILE A 603 17.38 16.40 -1.59
N ALA A 604 16.88 16.85 -2.75
CA ALA A 604 16.54 18.25 -2.98
C ALA A 604 15.49 18.77 -1.98
N GLN A 605 14.52 17.93 -1.59
CA GLN A 605 13.49 18.26 -0.61
C GLN A 605 14.04 18.54 0.79
N ASN A 606 15.17 17.95 1.16
CA ASN A 606 15.84 18.24 2.43
C ASN A 606 16.44 19.67 2.47
N TYR A 607 16.61 20.33 1.31
CA TYR A 607 17.04 21.73 1.22
C TYR A 607 15.87 22.71 1.31
N THR A 608 15.11 22.64 2.40
CA THR A 608 13.92 23.49 2.65
C THR A 608 14.21 25.00 2.59
N LYS A 609 15.47 25.42 2.80
CA LYS A 609 15.89 26.83 2.64
C LYS A 609 15.79 27.30 1.18
N LEU A 610 15.97 26.42 0.20
CA LEU A 610 16.00 26.77 -1.23
C LEU A 610 14.66 26.52 -1.93
N ASP A 611 13.83 25.61 -1.40
CA ASP A 611 12.48 25.35 -1.92
C ASP A 611 11.50 26.48 -1.54
N ARG A 612 11.64 27.61 -2.25
CA ARG A 612 10.88 28.84 -2.04
C ARG A 612 10.07 29.27 -3.25
N PHE A 613 10.17 28.53 -4.36
CA PHE A 613 9.43 28.84 -5.57
C PHE A 613 8.12 28.07 -5.58
N ARG A 614 7.01 28.76 -5.87
CA ARG A 614 5.67 28.19 -5.88
C ARG A 614 4.93 28.55 -7.16
N LEU A 615 4.20 27.60 -7.71
CA LEU A 615 3.37 27.70 -8.89
C LEU A 615 1.92 27.74 -8.42
N ILE A 616 1.35 28.94 -8.43
CA ILE A 616 0.01 29.15 -7.91
C ILE A 616 -0.86 29.60 -9.07
N GLY A 617 -2.00 28.93 -9.21
CA GLY A 617 -2.87 29.18 -10.33
C GLY A 617 -4.23 28.54 -10.17
N ARG A 618 -4.99 28.59 -11.25
CA ARG A 618 -6.28 27.92 -11.35
C ARG A 618 -6.41 27.30 -12.74
N SER A 619 -6.93 26.09 -12.77
CA SER A 619 -7.15 25.32 -14.00
C SER A 619 -8.61 24.95 -14.14
N LYS A 620 -8.99 24.61 -15.37
CA LYS A 620 -10.33 24.12 -15.71
C LYS A 620 -10.18 22.86 -16.56
N SER A 621 -10.86 21.79 -16.16
CA SER A 621 -10.92 20.54 -16.91
C SER A 621 -12.23 20.42 -17.68
N SER A 622 -12.16 19.88 -18.90
CA SER A 622 -13.34 19.67 -19.75
C SER A 622 -14.29 18.63 -19.11
N GLY A 623 -15.54 19.00 -18.84
CA GLY A 623 -16.57 18.11 -18.28
C GLY A 623 -16.93 18.34 -16.81
N SER A 624 -16.41 19.39 -16.17
CA SER A 624 -16.93 19.83 -14.87
C SER A 624 -18.37 20.36 -15.03
N ASN A 625 -19.34 19.59 -14.54
CA ASN A 625 -20.73 20.05 -14.42
C ASN A 625 -20.78 21.35 -13.60
N GLN A 626 -21.73 22.23 -13.92
CA GLN A 626 -21.99 23.50 -13.20
C GLN A 626 -22.51 23.29 -11.75
N ASP A 627 -22.49 22.06 -11.26
CA ASP A 627 -23.07 21.67 -9.99
C ASP A 627 -22.00 21.66 -8.89
N TYR A 628 -22.32 22.26 -7.77
CA TYR A 628 -21.51 22.26 -6.56
C TYR A 628 -21.73 20.94 -5.81
N GLN A 629 -20.70 20.11 -5.68
CA GLN A 629 -20.77 18.86 -4.91
C GLN A 629 -20.57 19.15 -3.42
N LEU A 630 -21.62 18.99 -2.64
CA LEU A 630 -21.69 19.21 -1.19
C LEU A 630 -21.62 17.88 -0.39
N GLY A 631 -21.68 16.73 -1.06
CA GLY A 631 -21.64 15.40 -0.41
C GLY A 631 -23.03 14.79 -0.21
N PHE A 632 -23.10 13.47 -0.10
CA PHE A 632 -24.38 12.73 -0.19
C PHE A 632 -25.29 12.90 1.04
N ASN A 633 -26.61 12.87 0.82
CA ASN A 633 -27.65 12.86 1.86
C ASN A 633 -27.57 14.03 2.87
N ILE A 634 -27.53 15.26 2.36
CA ILE A 634 -27.50 16.47 3.17
C ILE A 634 -28.86 16.69 3.85
N PRO A 635 -28.92 17.01 5.15
CA PRO A 635 -30.16 17.35 5.82
C PRO A 635 -30.85 18.55 5.15
N ARG A 636 -32.13 18.38 4.81
CA ARG A 636 -32.95 19.45 4.21
C ARG A 636 -32.96 20.69 5.09
N GLY A 637 -32.76 21.87 4.49
CA GLY A 637 -32.72 23.15 5.19
C GLY A 637 -31.44 23.42 6.01
N SER A 638 -30.42 22.55 5.93
CA SER A 638 -29.09 22.84 6.51
C SER A 638 -28.21 23.71 5.61
N VAL A 639 -28.60 23.87 4.33
CA VAL A 639 -27.82 24.56 3.31
C VAL A 639 -28.17 26.04 3.31
N THR A 640 -27.15 26.89 3.44
CA THR A 640 -27.23 28.34 3.31
C THR A 640 -26.26 28.78 2.24
N VAL A 641 -26.75 29.46 1.21
CA VAL A 641 -25.95 29.93 0.09
C VAL A 641 -25.90 31.44 0.12
N THR A 642 -24.72 32.02 -0.02
CA THR A 642 -24.53 33.46 -0.14
C THR A 642 -23.73 33.79 -1.39
N ALA A 643 -24.06 34.89 -2.07
CA ALA A 643 -23.27 35.45 -3.15
C ALA A 643 -23.05 36.94 -2.90
N GLY A 644 -21.80 37.38 -2.84
CA GLY A 644 -21.46 38.79 -2.58
C GLY A 644 -22.03 39.34 -1.27
N GLY A 645 -22.25 38.48 -0.27
CA GLY A 645 -22.85 38.83 1.02
C GLY A 645 -24.38 38.78 1.07
N GLN A 646 -25.08 38.58 -0.05
CA GLN A 646 -26.52 38.36 -0.09
C GLN A 646 -26.84 36.86 0.06
N ILE A 647 -27.77 36.50 0.95
CA ILE A 647 -28.29 35.13 1.06
C ILE A 647 -29.21 34.85 -0.13
N LEU A 648 -28.94 33.76 -0.83
CA LEU A 648 -29.72 33.30 -1.99
C LEU A 648 -30.91 32.45 -1.54
N GLN A 649 -31.97 32.44 -2.34
CA GLN A 649 -33.19 31.68 -2.06
C GLN A 649 -33.23 30.36 -2.83
N GLU A 650 -33.50 29.26 -2.12
CA GLU A 650 -33.68 27.92 -2.71
C GLU A 650 -34.90 27.91 -3.65
N ASN A 651 -34.77 27.25 -4.80
CA ASN A 651 -35.71 27.18 -5.94
C ASN A 651 -36.01 28.51 -6.66
N ILE A 652 -35.28 29.59 -6.34
CA ILE A 652 -35.37 30.87 -7.04
C ILE A 652 -33.99 31.26 -7.59
N ASP A 653 -32.97 31.21 -6.73
CA ASP A 653 -31.59 31.56 -7.08
C ASP A 653 -30.71 30.32 -7.30
N TYR A 654 -30.99 29.22 -6.62
CA TYR A 654 -30.33 27.92 -6.78
C TYR A 654 -31.30 26.77 -6.51
N GLU A 655 -31.03 25.60 -7.07
CA GLU A 655 -31.69 24.32 -6.78
C GLU A 655 -30.69 23.39 -6.08
N ILE A 656 -31.19 22.46 -5.25
CA ILE A 656 -30.36 21.50 -4.55
C ILE A 656 -30.97 20.10 -4.60
N ASN A 657 -30.17 19.12 -4.97
CA ASN A 657 -30.47 17.72 -4.79
C ASN A 657 -29.84 17.24 -3.48
N TYR A 658 -30.68 17.13 -2.44
CA TYR A 658 -30.22 16.72 -1.11
C TYR A 658 -29.71 15.28 -1.05
N ASP A 659 -30.16 14.40 -1.95
CA ASP A 659 -29.76 12.99 -1.96
C ASP A 659 -28.37 12.83 -2.59
N LEU A 660 -28.16 13.43 -3.77
CA LEU A 660 -26.86 13.43 -4.46
C LEU A 660 -25.86 14.44 -3.87
N GLY A 661 -26.34 15.42 -3.12
CA GLY A 661 -25.52 16.49 -2.59
C GLY A 661 -25.13 17.55 -3.61
N THR A 662 -25.84 17.67 -4.71
CA THR A 662 -25.48 18.63 -5.76
C THR A 662 -26.30 19.90 -5.64
N LEU A 663 -25.66 21.05 -5.76
CA LEU A 663 -26.34 22.35 -5.81
C LEU A 663 -26.10 23.01 -7.16
N HIS A 664 -27.15 23.51 -7.79
CA HIS A 664 -27.11 24.16 -9.09
C HIS A 664 -27.59 25.60 -8.96
N VAL A 665 -26.76 26.59 -9.28
CA VAL A 665 -27.18 28.00 -9.26
C VAL A 665 -28.01 28.27 -10.52
N ILE A 666 -29.26 28.69 -10.38
CA ILE A 666 -30.18 28.95 -11.51
C ILE A 666 -30.23 30.42 -11.92
N ASN A 667 -29.81 31.35 -11.04
CA ASN A 667 -29.87 32.78 -11.34
C ASN A 667 -28.77 33.21 -12.34
N PRO A 668 -29.13 33.56 -13.60
CA PRO A 668 -28.15 33.85 -14.65
C PRO A 668 -27.35 35.14 -14.38
N ALA A 669 -27.89 36.08 -13.59
CA ALA A 669 -27.17 37.30 -13.24
C ALA A 669 -25.98 36.99 -12.32
N ILE A 670 -26.14 36.04 -11.39
CA ILE A 670 -25.07 35.62 -10.48
C ILE A 670 -23.98 34.89 -11.26
N ILE A 671 -24.36 33.97 -12.15
CA ILE A 671 -23.44 33.24 -13.03
C ILE A 671 -22.64 34.19 -13.92
N ALA A 672 -23.30 35.12 -14.62
CA ALA A 672 -22.66 36.06 -15.54
C ALA A 672 -21.79 37.10 -14.82
N SER A 673 -22.11 37.43 -13.56
CA SER A 673 -21.37 38.42 -12.76
C SER A 673 -20.03 37.91 -12.20
N GLY A 674 -19.80 36.58 -12.17
CA GLY A 674 -18.58 35.99 -11.62
C GLY A 674 -18.39 36.20 -10.11
N ILE A 675 -19.43 36.59 -9.37
CA ILE A 675 -19.37 36.80 -7.92
C ILE A 675 -19.15 35.45 -7.21
N PRO A 676 -18.29 35.37 -6.18
CA PRO A 676 -18.09 34.15 -5.42
C PRO A 676 -19.37 33.73 -4.69
N VAL A 677 -19.74 32.46 -4.85
CA VAL A 677 -20.85 31.82 -4.16
C VAL A 677 -20.28 30.97 -3.02
N GLN A 678 -20.69 31.26 -1.79
CA GLN A 678 -20.30 30.53 -0.59
C GLN A 678 -21.49 29.73 -0.08
N ILE A 679 -21.31 28.42 0.08
CA ILE A 679 -22.31 27.45 0.48
C ILE A 679 -21.89 26.90 1.83
N GLN A 680 -22.77 26.96 2.81
CA GLN A 680 -22.59 26.34 4.13
C GLN A 680 -23.64 25.26 4.30
N TYR A 681 -23.28 24.07 4.75
CA TYR A 681 -24.21 22.94 4.90
C TYR A 681 -23.81 22.04 6.07
N GLU A 682 -24.74 21.22 6.57
CA GLU A 682 -24.41 20.17 7.53
C GLU A 682 -24.17 18.85 6.80
N ASN A 683 -23.06 18.17 7.10
CA ASN A 683 -22.74 16.86 6.59
C ASN A 683 -22.88 15.81 7.71
N ASN A 684 -23.65 14.76 7.44
CA ASN A 684 -23.89 13.64 8.36
C ASN A 684 -23.09 12.38 7.99
N ALA A 685 -22.36 12.39 6.87
CA ALA A 685 -21.73 11.21 6.26
C ALA A 685 -20.30 10.93 6.78
N THR A 686 -19.79 11.69 7.75
CA THR A 686 -18.39 11.60 8.17
C THR A 686 -18.18 10.40 9.12
N TYR A 687 -17.86 9.26 8.52
CA TYR A 687 -17.45 8.04 9.21
C TYR A 687 -16.19 8.31 10.07
N GLY A 688 -16.24 8.03 11.38
CA GLY A 688 -15.09 8.12 12.29
C GLY A 688 -14.93 9.38 13.15
N LEU A 689 -15.90 10.30 13.17
CA LEU A 689 -15.79 11.53 13.97
C LEU A 689 -15.87 11.31 15.48
N GLN A 690 -15.02 12.04 16.20
CA GLN A 690 -15.04 12.23 17.64
C GLN A 690 -16.45 12.55 18.14
N SER A 691 -16.88 11.94 19.24
CA SER A 691 -18.23 12.19 19.78
C SER A 691 -18.36 13.65 20.24
N LYS A 692 -19.33 14.39 19.69
CA LYS A 692 -19.57 15.80 20.02
C LYS A 692 -20.75 15.96 20.95
N ASN A 693 -20.53 16.51 22.13
CA ASN A 693 -21.56 16.80 23.11
C ASN A 693 -22.09 18.23 22.90
N PHE A 694 -23.40 18.37 22.75
CA PHE A 694 -24.11 19.63 22.57
C PHE A 694 -25.02 19.90 23.77
N ILE A 695 -24.89 21.09 24.36
CA ILE A 695 -25.79 21.62 25.38
C ILE A 695 -26.34 22.94 24.85
N GLY A 696 -27.65 23.06 24.74
CA GLY A 696 -28.32 24.29 24.29
C GLY A 696 -29.35 24.76 25.32
N LEU A 697 -29.40 26.07 25.56
CA LEU A 697 -30.43 26.75 26.33
C LEU A 697 -30.88 27.97 25.54
N ARG A 698 -32.18 28.09 25.27
CA ARG A 698 -32.77 29.24 24.59
C ARG A 698 -33.95 29.78 25.38
N LEU A 699 -33.97 31.08 25.60
CA LEU A 699 -35.01 31.83 26.28
C LEU A 699 -35.66 32.77 25.24
N ASP A 700 -36.93 32.57 24.91
CA ASP A 700 -37.68 33.44 24.00
C ASP A 700 -38.78 34.15 24.79
N TYR A 701 -38.67 35.47 24.96
CA TYR A 701 -39.66 36.31 25.63
C TYR A 701 -40.47 37.12 24.62
N LEU A 702 -41.78 36.85 24.54
CA LEU A 702 -42.72 37.57 23.68
C LEU A 702 -43.16 38.87 24.35
N ALA A 703 -42.35 39.92 24.25
CA ALA A 703 -42.65 41.23 24.84
C ALA A 703 -44.00 41.80 24.32
N SER A 704 -44.26 41.69 23.02
CA SER A 704 -45.55 42.04 22.39
C SER A 704 -45.88 41.11 21.22
N LYS A 705 -47.04 41.31 20.57
CA LYS A 705 -47.39 40.59 19.33
C LYS A 705 -46.44 40.89 18.15
N HIS A 706 -45.63 41.94 18.29
CA HIS A 706 -44.75 42.46 17.25
C HIS A 706 -43.28 42.44 17.64
N LEU A 707 -42.93 42.15 18.90
CA LEU A 707 -41.56 42.18 19.43
C LEU A 707 -41.28 40.91 20.23
N SER A 708 -40.25 40.16 19.82
CA SER A 708 -39.70 39.03 20.57
C SER A 708 -38.23 39.29 20.92
N LEU A 709 -37.84 38.90 22.13
CA LEU A 709 -36.47 38.99 22.64
C LEU A 709 -35.96 37.57 22.91
N GLY A 710 -34.83 37.20 22.35
CA GLY A 710 -34.17 35.91 22.52
C GLY A 710 -32.86 36.03 23.30
N ALA A 711 -32.57 35.03 24.11
CA ALA A 711 -31.24 34.79 24.68
C ALA A 711 -30.88 33.32 24.47
N THR A 712 -29.67 33.05 23.96
CA THR A 712 -29.22 31.70 23.62
C THR A 712 -27.87 31.43 24.28
N MET A 713 -27.71 30.27 24.90
CA MET A 713 -26.44 29.74 25.39
C MET A 713 -26.24 28.35 24.80
N VAL A 714 -25.09 28.13 24.16
CA VAL A 714 -24.73 26.84 23.59
C VAL A 714 -23.35 26.44 24.08
N GLN A 715 -23.15 25.17 24.40
CA GLN A 715 -21.83 24.58 24.62
C GLN A 715 -21.67 23.36 23.72
N LEU A 716 -20.62 23.37 22.89
CA LEU A 716 -20.22 22.24 22.06
C LEU A 716 -18.87 21.73 22.55
N GLY A 717 -18.75 20.43 22.84
CA GLY A 717 -17.50 19.82 23.28
C GLY A 717 -17.22 18.52 22.57
N GLU A 718 -16.04 18.39 21.98
CA GLU A 718 -15.57 17.18 21.32
C GLU A 718 -14.80 16.30 22.31
N ARG A 719 -14.96 15.00 22.19
CA ARG A 719 -14.21 14.02 22.99
C ARG A 719 -13.25 13.27 22.06
N PRO A 720 -11.93 13.43 22.26
CA PRO A 720 -10.96 12.72 21.43
C PRO A 720 -10.94 11.22 21.81
N PHE A 721 -10.60 10.37 20.84
CA PHE A 721 -10.38 8.94 21.07
C PHE A 721 -9.08 8.69 21.85
N PHE A 722 -8.05 9.50 21.58
CA PHE A 722 -6.73 9.43 22.21
C PHE A 722 -6.41 10.72 22.95
N THR A 723 -5.53 10.67 23.96
CA THR A 723 -5.11 11.87 24.69
C THR A 723 -4.01 12.66 23.96
N LYS A 724 -3.25 11.99 23.09
CA LYS A 724 -2.33 12.64 22.15
C LYS A 724 -3.15 13.01 20.91
N GLN A 725 -3.19 14.29 20.56
CA GLN A 725 -3.92 14.79 19.40
C GLN A 725 -2.97 15.64 18.57
N SER A 726 -2.97 15.39 17.26
CA SER A 726 -2.14 16.13 16.31
C SER A 726 -2.65 17.56 16.13
N TYR A 727 -1.77 18.45 15.69
CA TYR A 727 -2.13 19.81 15.35
C TYR A 727 -3.17 19.84 14.20
N GLY A 728 -4.27 20.56 14.39
CA GLY A 728 -5.40 20.62 13.44
C GLY A 728 -6.52 19.60 13.70
N GLU A 729 -6.28 18.61 14.57
CA GLU A 729 -7.28 17.65 15.06
C GLU A 729 -7.64 17.87 16.54
N ASP A 730 -7.31 19.05 17.08
CA ASP A 730 -7.49 19.37 18.48
C ASP A 730 -8.98 19.47 18.86
N PRO A 731 -9.44 18.71 19.87
CA PRO A 731 -10.85 18.65 20.25
C PRO A 731 -11.31 19.94 20.92
N ILE A 732 -12.32 20.58 20.34
CA ILE A 732 -12.83 21.86 20.85
C ILE A 732 -13.77 21.69 22.04
N ARG A 733 -13.88 22.73 22.86
CA ARG A 733 -14.91 22.86 23.91
C ARG A 733 -15.37 24.31 24.03
N ASN A 734 -16.19 24.73 23.08
CA ASN A 734 -16.61 26.11 22.91
C ASN A 734 -17.94 26.39 23.62
N ARG A 735 -18.05 27.58 24.22
CA ARG A 735 -19.29 28.12 24.81
C ARG A 735 -19.66 29.40 24.09
N MET A 736 -20.91 29.52 23.67
CA MET A 736 -21.44 30.71 23.02
C MET A 736 -22.60 31.26 23.83
N TYR A 737 -22.65 32.57 23.98
CA TYR A 737 -23.77 33.31 24.57
C TYR A 737 -24.24 34.33 23.56
N GLY A 738 -25.54 34.47 23.35
CA GLY A 738 -26.09 35.42 22.40
C GLY A 738 -27.42 36.01 22.84
N LEU A 739 -27.70 37.20 22.34
CA LEU A 739 -28.95 37.94 22.51
C LEU A 739 -29.48 38.31 21.13
N ASP A 740 -30.76 38.08 20.88
CA ASP A 740 -31.43 38.43 19.63
C ASP A 740 -32.73 39.20 19.90
N PHE A 741 -33.13 40.08 18.98
CA PHE A 741 -34.47 40.67 18.98
C PHE A 741 -35.04 40.67 17.57
N ASP A 742 -36.34 40.40 17.48
CA ASP A 742 -37.10 40.41 16.25
C ASP A 742 -38.34 41.29 16.43
N TYR A 743 -38.46 42.30 15.58
CA TYR A 743 -39.59 43.22 15.52
C TYR A 743 -40.24 43.21 14.13
N ARG A 744 -41.51 42.86 14.05
CA ARG A 744 -42.29 42.90 12.80
C ARG A 744 -43.62 43.60 13.01
N ASN A 745 -43.88 44.62 12.20
CA ASN A 745 -45.16 45.32 12.19
C ASN A 745 -45.61 45.64 10.76
N ASP A 746 -46.91 45.56 10.51
CA ASP A 746 -47.47 45.89 9.20
C ASP A 746 -47.69 47.40 9.11
N ILE A 747 -47.30 48.00 7.99
CA ILE A 747 -47.52 49.42 7.69
C ILE A 747 -48.37 49.54 6.41
N PRO A 748 -49.68 49.26 6.46
CA PRO A 748 -50.56 49.34 5.29
C PRO A 748 -50.61 50.74 4.65
N ARG A 749 -50.25 51.78 5.41
CA ARG A 749 -50.17 53.16 4.90
C ARG A 749 -49.09 53.33 3.83
N LEU A 750 -48.01 52.55 3.88
CA LEU A 750 -46.94 52.61 2.90
C LEU A 750 -47.39 52.01 1.56
N SER A 751 -48.06 50.84 1.56
CA SER A 751 -48.73 50.29 0.37
C SER A 751 -49.67 51.32 -0.26
N LYS A 752 -50.54 51.93 0.56
CA LYS A 752 -51.51 52.93 0.10
C LYS A 752 -50.87 54.22 -0.42
N TRP A 753 -49.63 54.51 -0.03
CA TRP A 753 -48.87 55.66 -0.55
C TRP A 753 -48.20 55.32 -1.88
N LEU A 754 -47.63 54.11 -2.00
CA LEU A 754 -47.11 53.57 -3.26
C LEU A 754 -48.21 53.41 -4.32
N ASP A 755 -49.42 53.03 -3.93
CA ASP A 755 -50.60 52.94 -4.81
C ASP A 755 -51.07 54.30 -5.38
N LYS A 756 -50.55 55.42 -4.87
CA LYS A 756 -50.84 56.76 -5.41
C LYS A 756 -49.88 57.19 -6.51
N LEU A 757 -48.83 56.41 -6.79
CA LEU A 757 -47.94 56.67 -7.90
C LEU A 757 -48.65 56.34 -9.22
N PRO A 758 -48.63 57.23 -10.23
CA PRO A 758 -49.21 56.92 -11.53
C PRO A 758 -48.58 55.64 -12.10
N PHE A 759 -49.41 54.72 -12.60
CA PHE A 759 -49.02 53.44 -13.22
C PHE A 759 -48.49 52.34 -12.27
N TYR A 760 -48.67 52.42 -10.95
CA TYR A 760 -48.32 51.36 -9.98
C TYR A 760 -49.47 51.10 -8.99
N SER A 761 -49.89 49.83 -8.81
CA SER A 761 -50.99 49.43 -7.89
C SER A 761 -50.72 48.05 -7.31
N THR A 762 -50.58 47.93 -5.98
CA THR A 762 -50.31 46.68 -5.27
C THR A 762 -51.29 46.48 -4.10
N LYS A 763 -51.94 45.32 -4.06
CA LYS A 763 -52.87 44.95 -2.95
C LYS A 763 -52.14 44.27 -1.78
N VAL A 764 -50.82 44.14 -1.85
CA VAL A 764 -50.01 43.46 -0.84
C VAL A 764 -49.68 44.44 0.29
N ASN A 765 -49.93 44.03 1.54
CA ASN A 765 -49.59 44.82 2.72
C ASN A 765 -48.07 45.02 2.85
N SER A 766 -47.61 46.25 3.04
CA SER A 766 -46.23 46.55 3.41
C SER A 766 -46.01 46.20 4.88
N SER A 767 -44.81 45.73 5.21
CA SER A 767 -44.37 45.47 6.58
C SER A 767 -42.99 46.07 6.83
N ILE A 768 -42.74 46.50 8.06
CA ILE A 768 -41.39 46.80 8.55
C ILE A 768 -40.92 45.64 9.43
N THR A 769 -39.70 45.20 9.21
CA THR A 769 -39.01 44.18 10.01
C THR A 769 -37.69 44.76 10.47
N ALA A 770 -37.41 44.69 11.76
CA ALA A 770 -36.13 45.03 12.36
C ALA A 770 -35.65 43.82 13.16
N TYR A 771 -34.42 43.40 12.85
CA TYR A 771 -33.77 42.26 13.49
C TYR A 771 -32.39 42.69 13.97
N GLY A 772 -31.95 42.19 15.12
CA GLY A 772 -30.59 42.42 15.61
C GLY A 772 -30.13 41.30 16.52
N GLU A 773 -28.85 41.00 16.48
CA GLU A 773 -28.22 39.96 17.29
C GLU A 773 -26.82 40.35 17.75
N ALA A 774 -26.41 39.80 18.89
CA ALA A 774 -25.06 39.90 19.41
C ALA A 774 -24.68 38.54 20.00
N ALA A 775 -23.44 38.08 19.77
CA ALA A 775 -22.93 36.84 20.32
C ALA A 775 -21.50 37.00 20.85
N TYR A 776 -21.18 36.25 21.90
CA TYR A 776 -19.86 36.15 22.51
C TYR A 776 -19.45 34.67 22.55
N LEU A 777 -18.27 34.37 22.01
CA LEU A 777 -17.66 33.04 21.99
C LEU A 777 -16.56 32.98 23.05
N ASP A 778 -16.68 32.04 23.96
CA ASP A 778 -15.68 31.62 24.94
C ASP A 778 -15.09 30.29 24.46
N PRO A 779 -13.94 30.31 23.75
CA PRO A 779 -13.31 29.11 23.23
C PRO A 779 -12.61 28.31 24.33
N GLY A 780 -12.58 26.98 24.19
CA GLY A 780 -11.92 26.11 25.15
C GLY A 780 -11.52 24.78 24.54
N HIS A 781 -10.86 23.94 25.33
CA HIS A 781 -10.38 22.63 24.91
C HIS A 781 -10.93 21.49 25.78
N ALA A 782 -10.87 20.26 25.26
CA ALA A 782 -11.25 19.08 26.03
C ALA A 782 -10.32 18.87 27.25
N LYS A 783 -10.87 18.35 28.36
CA LYS A 783 -10.10 18.11 29.61
C LYS A 783 -9.08 16.96 29.49
N GLN A 784 -9.24 16.13 28.46
CA GLN A 784 -8.40 14.97 28.17
C GLN A 784 -7.02 15.37 27.65
N ILE A 785 -6.92 16.54 27.00
CA ILE A 785 -5.67 17.07 26.44
C ILE A 785 -5.01 18.12 27.36
N GLY A 786 -5.60 18.44 28.51
CA GLY A 786 -5.05 19.44 29.42
C GLY A 786 -6.01 19.94 30.49
N LYS A 787 -5.55 20.83 31.37
CA LYS A 787 -6.35 21.44 32.45
C LYS A 787 -6.18 22.96 32.45
N GLY A 788 -7.26 23.67 32.80
CA GLY A 788 -7.24 25.13 32.86
C GLY A 788 -7.17 25.74 31.46
N SER A 789 -6.22 26.65 31.26
CA SER A 789 -5.89 27.26 29.96
C SER A 789 -4.75 26.55 29.23
N GLU A 790 -4.21 25.47 29.79
CA GLU A 790 -3.11 24.71 29.22
C GLU A 790 -3.64 23.44 28.55
N GLY A 791 -3.78 23.49 27.22
CA GLY A 791 -4.07 22.35 26.36
C GLY A 791 -2.83 21.92 25.59
N ALA A 792 -2.56 20.62 25.51
CA ALA A 792 -1.49 20.07 24.70
C ALA A 792 -2.00 19.68 23.31
N SER A 793 -1.32 20.14 22.28
CA SER A 793 -1.45 19.68 20.90
C SER A 793 -0.06 19.30 20.40
N TYR A 794 0.04 18.17 19.71
CA TYR A 794 1.30 17.62 19.24
C TYR A 794 1.48 18.04 17.78
N VAL A 795 2.52 18.84 17.52
CA VAL A 795 2.95 19.11 16.13
C VAL A 795 3.50 17.83 15.50
N ASP A 796 4.20 17.02 16.31
CA ASP A 796 4.64 15.67 15.99
C ASP A 796 4.72 14.86 17.30
N ASP A 797 4.24 13.62 17.30
CA ASP A 797 4.32 12.71 18.43
C ASP A 797 5.33 11.56 18.24
N PHE A 798 5.99 11.54 17.08
CA PHE A 798 6.94 10.53 16.60
C PHE A 798 6.38 9.09 16.50
N GLU A 799 5.09 8.84 16.75
CA GLU A 799 4.53 7.48 16.73
C GLU A 799 4.42 6.95 15.28
N GLY A 800 4.16 7.84 14.31
CA GLY A 800 4.09 7.51 12.89
C GLY A 800 5.43 7.44 12.15
N THR A 801 6.55 7.74 12.83
CA THR A 801 7.87 7.84 12.17
C THR A 801 8.51 6.51 11.83
N ARG A 802 7.93 5.40 12.29
CA ARG A 802 8.42 4.05 12.03
C ARG A 802 7.49 3.32 11.06
N SER A 803 7.96 3.16 9.83
CA SER A 803 7.45 2.15 8.90
C SER A 803 8.41 0.96 8.86
N SER A 804 7.91 -0.27 8.85
CA SER A 804 8.75 -1.47 8.79
C SER A 804 8.25 -2.43 7.71
N ILE A 805 9.18 -2.90 6.88
CA ILE A 805 8.93 -3.95 5.89
C ILE A 805 9.34 -5.29 6.51
N ASP A 806 8.38 -6.21 6.67
CA ASP A 806 8.69 -7.53 7.24
C ASP A 806 9.30 -8.45 6.17
N LEU A 807 10.58 -8.77 6.34
CA LEU A 807 11.30 -9.65 5.41
C LEU A 807 11.10 -11.15 5.71
N ARG A 808 10.41 -11.52 6.78
CA ARG A 808 10.21 -12.93 7.17
C ARG A 808 9.13 -13.62 6.34
N PHE A 809 8.16 -12.87 5.84
CA PHE A 809 7.00 -13.39 5.12
C PHE A 809 6.80 -12.70 3.75
N PRO A 810 6.25 -13.41 2.75
CA PRO A 810 6.11 -14.88 2.71
C PRO A 810 7.49 -15.55 2.56
N LEU A 811 7.66 -16.73 3.15
CA LEU A 811 8.95 -17.45 3.14
C LEU A 811 9.43 -17.81 1.72
N ILE A 812 8.50 -18.14 0.84
CA ILE A 812 8.75 -18.50 -0.57
C ILE A 812 9.33 -17.37 -1.42
N SER A 813 9.38 -16.13 -0.90
CA SER A 813 10.09 -15.03 -1.57
C SER A 813 11.61 -15.14 -1.45
N TRP A 814 12.11 -15.97 -0.52
CA TRP A 814 13.53 -16.25 -0.38
C TRP A 814 13.93 -17.46 -1.22
N THR A 815 14.95 -17.26 -2.07
CA THR A 815 15.57 -18.30 -2.88
C THR A 815 17.06 -18.44 -2.56
N LEU A 816 17.73 -19.42 -3.17
CA LEU A 816 19.16 -19.59 -3.12
C LEU A 816 19.87 -18.36 -3.70
N ALA A 817 20.92 -17.86 -3.05
CA ALA A 817 21.69 -16.73 -3.57
C ALA A 817 22.71 -17.15 -4.64
N SER A 818 22.95 -16.24 -5.59
CA SER A 818 24.14 -16.23 -6.44
C SER A 818 25.41 -16.02 -5.60
N VAL A 819 26.58 -16.38 -6.17
CA VAL A 819 27.87 -16.23 -5.46
C VAL A 819 28.22 -14.73 -5.40
N PRO A 820 28.33 -14.11 -4.20
CA PRO A 820 28.55 -12.67 -4.10
C PRO A 820 29.85 -12.25 -4.77
N GLN A 821 29.76 -11.46 -5.85
CA GLN A 821 30.94 -10.98 -6.55
C GLN A 821 31.59 -9.84 -5.79
N ASN A 822 32.92 -9.77 -5.82
CA ASN A 822 33.71 -8.73 -5.15
C ASN A 822 33.51 -8.59 -3.64
N ALA A 823 32.73 -9.46 -2.98
CA ALA A 823 32.53 -9.45 -1.54
C ALA A 823 33.87 -9.50 -0.80
N ARG A 824 34.06 -8.64 0.20
CA ARG A 824 35.34 -8.54 0.93
C ARG A 824 35.20 -8.91 2.40
N ASP A 825 36.27 -9.46 2.93
CA ASP A 825 36.42 -9.75 4.35
C ASP A 825 36.75 -8.49 5.17
N ALA A 826 37.01 -8.68 6.46
CA ALA A 826 37.47 -7.67 7.40
C ALA A 826 38.73 -6.93 6.91
N ASN A 827 39.64 -7.66 6.25
CA ASN A 827 40.97 -7.19 5.84
C ASN A 827 41.00 -6.65 4.41
N ASN A 828 39.83 -6.46 3.79
CA ASN A 828 39.69 -5.93 2.44
C ASN A 828 40.15 -6.85 1.31
N GLN A 829 40.24 -8.15 1.59
CA GLN A 829 40.52 -9.21 0.62
C GLN A 829 39.22 -9.75 0.04
N ILE A 830 39.22 -10.11 -1.25
CA ILE A 830 38.07 -10.70 -1.93
C ILE A 830 37.83 -12.12 -1.39
N LEU A 831 36.62 -12.40 -0.92
CA LEU A 831 36.21 -13.68 -0.33
C LEU A 831 36.12 -14.78 -1.40
N PHE A 832 35.48 -14.47 -2.53
CA PHE A 832 35.16 -15.44 -3.60
C PHE A 832 35.70 -14.97 -4.96
N PRO A 833 37.01 -15.11 -5.23
CA PRO A 833 37.57 -14.78 -6.55
C PRO A 833 36.97 -15.61 -7.70
N GLU A 834 36.55 -16.85 -7.41
CA GLU A 834 35.85 -17.72 -8.36
C GLU A 834 34.50 -17.16 -8.83
N ALA A 835 33.95 -16.18 -8.09
CA ALA A 835 32.76 -15.43 -8.48
C ALA A 835 33.03 -14.44 -9.60
N GLN A 836 34.02 -14.65 -10.48
CA GLN A 836 34.16 -13.95 -11.76
C GLN A 836 34.04 -14.91 -12.95
N LEU A 837 34.09 -16.22 -12.71
CA LEU A 837 34.04 -17.23 -13.74
C LEU A 837 32.60 -17.36 -14.27
N SER A 838 32.44 -17.34 -15.59
CA SER A 838 31.15 -17.51 -16.27
C SER A 838 31.08 -18.89 -16.91
N ASN A 839 29.95 -19.57 -16.74
CA ASN A 839 29.70 -20.92 -17.23
C ASN A 839 30.80 -21.93 -16.78
N ASP A 840 31.21 -21.87 -15.51
CA ASP A 840 32.22 -22.75 -14.91
C ASP A 840 31.75 -23.25 -13.53
N LEU A 841 31.74 -24.58 -13.34
CA LEU A 841 31.27 -25.25 -12.12
C LEU A 841 32.06 -24.85 -10.86
N SER A 842 33.29 -24.38 -11.02
CA SER A 842 34.16 -24.01 -9.90
C SER A 842 33.68 -22.78 -9.14
N SER A 843 32.81 -21.94 -9.73
CA SER A 843 32.19 -20.82 -9.01
C SER A 843 31.32 -21.29 -7.83
N GLY A 844 30.74 -22.50 -7.90
CA GLY A 844 29.91 -23.09 -6.86
C GLY A 844 30.66 -23.89 -5.78
N TYR A 845 31.96 -24.14 -5.93
CA TYR A 845 32.70 -25.11 -5.08
C TYR A 845 32.74 -24.78 -3.58
N ARG A 846 32.54 -23.51 -3.21
CA ARG A 846 32.54 -23.08 -1.80
C ARG A 846 31.15 -22.99 -1.17
N ARG A 847 30.08 -23.32 -1.91
CA ARG A 847 28.70 -23.29 -1.39
C ARG A 847 28.47 -24.45 -0.39
N ALA A 848 28.17 -24.10 0.85
CA ALA A 848 27.83 -25.04 1.92
C ALA A 848 26.31 -25.15 2.12
N LYS A 849 25.86 -26.13 2.90
CA LYS A 849 24.43 -26.38 3.12
C LYS A 849 23.83 -25.34 4.08
N LEU A 850 22.71 -24.75 3.66
CA LEU A 850 21.87 -23.83 4.43
C LEU A 850 20.42 -24.27 4.28
N ALA A 851 19.64 -24.14 5.35
CA ALA A 851 18.20 -24.28 5.33
C ALA A 851 17.55 -23.06 6.01
N TRP A 852 16.52 -22.50 5.39
CA TRP A 852 15.75 -21.35 5.87
C TRP A 852 14.27 -21.69 5.98
N TYR A 853 13.66 -21.49 7.14
CA TYR A 853 12.28 -21.92 7.35
C TYR A 853 11.61 -21.21 8.51
N ASN A 854 10.28 -21.31 8.54
CA ASN A 854 9.49 -21.12 9.75
C ASN A 854 9.10 -22.51 10.26
N ILE A 855 9.36 -22.80 11.53
CA ILE A 855 8.96 -24.08 12.10
C ILE A 855 7.43 -24.15 12.21
N GLU A 856 6.83 -25.23 11.70
CA GLU A 856 5.39 -25.48 11.82
C GLU A 856 5.02 -25.64 13.31
N GLN A 857 4.07 -24.83 13.78
CA GLN A 857 3.70 -24.78 15.20
C GLN A 857 3.26 -26.15 15.73
N ARG A 858 2.59 -26.96 14.89
CA ARG A 858 2.22 -28.33 15.25
C ARG A 858 3.42 -29.22 15.61
N LEU A 859 4.60 -29.01 15.03
CA LEU A 859 5.82 -29.76 15.39
C LEU A 859 6.38 -29.35 16.75
N GLN A 860 6.09 -28.14 17.22
CA GLN A 860 6.59 -27.59 18.48
C GLN A 860 5.61 -27.80 19.64
N GLU A 861 4.31 -27.93 19.35
CA GLU A 861 3.28 -28.14 20.36
C GLU A 861 3.24 -29.59 20.86
N ARG A 862 3.65 -29.81 22.11
CA ARG A 862 3.64 -31.14 22.75
C ARG A 862 2.25 -31.77 22.84
N ARG A 863 1.21 -30.95 23.01
CA ARG A 863 -0.17 -31.41 23.24
C ARG A 863 -0.93 -31.69 21.94
N ASP A 864 -0.35 -31.36 20.79
CA ASP A 864 -0.95 -31.66 19.50
C ASP A 864 -0.82 -33.17 19.21
N ASN A 865 -1.95 -33.80 18.89
CA ASN A 865 -1.98 -35.24 18.60
C ASN A 865 -1.29 -35.57 17.27
N ASP A 866 -1.23 -34.61 16.35
CA ASP A 866 -0.61 -34.75 15.03
C ASP A 866 0.89 -34.41 15.03
N ASN A 867 1.48 -34.12 16.19
CA ASN A 867 2.90 -33.89 16.36
C ASN A 867 3.67 -35.23 16.44
N PRO A 868 4.52 -35.61 15.45
CA PRO A 868 5.32 -36.84 15.50
C PRO A 868 6.41 -36.81 16.58
N LEU A 869 6.77 -35.63 17.08
CA LEU A 869 7.82 -35.40 18.08
C LEU A 869 7.27 -35.18 19.48
N ARG A 870 5.95 -35.33 19.71
CA ARG A 870 5.29 -35.10 21.01
C ARG A 870 5.91 -35.85 22.19
N ASN A 871 6.52 -37.02 21.94
CA ASN A 871 7.15 -37.85 22.96
C ASN A 871 8.64 -37.54 23.14
N ASN A 872 9.26 -36.82 22.20
CA ASN A 872 10.66 -36.42 22.27
C ASN A 872 10.78 -35.06 22.96
N ILE A 873 10.60 -35.05 24.28
CA ILE A 873 10.65 -33.82 25.09
C ILE A 873 12.01 -33.11 24.93
N ALA A 874 13.10 -33.87 24.79
CA ALA A 874 14.44 -33.33 24.60
C ALA A 874 14.53 -32.48 23.32
N GLU A 875 13.83 -32.84 22.25
CA GLU A 875 13.74 -32.04 21.02
C GLU A 875 12.91 -30.76 21.23
N LEU A 876 11.75 -30.85 21.88
CA LEU A 876 10.83 -29.72 22.06
C LEU A 876 11.33 -28.63 23.03
N ILE A 877 12.35 -28.94 23.83
CA ILE A 877 12.98 -27.98 24.76
C ILE A 877 14.30 -27.42 24.23
N LYS A 878 14.78 -27.86 23.05
CA LYS A 878 15.99 -27.32 22.45
C LYS A 878 15.80 -25.81 22.23
N PRO A 879 16.76 -24.97 22.66
CA PRO A 879 16.66 -23.54 22.44
C PRO A 879 16.40 -23.18 20.98
N GLU A 880 17.01 -23.91 20.05
CA GLU A 880 17.00 -23.62 18.61
C GLU A 880 15.71 -24.01 17.89
N THR A 881 14.82 -24.82 18.52
CA THR A 881 13.62 -25.35 17.84
C THR A 881 12.34 -25.22 18.66
N ARG A 882 12.41 -24.68 19.87
CA ARG A 882 11.24 -24.45 20.73
C ARG A 882 10.34 -23.34 20.19
N LEU A 883 9.10 -23.33 20.68
CA LEU A 883 8.17 -22.23 20.48
C LEU A 883 8.63 -20.97 21.26
N VAL A 884 8.50 -19.80 20.63
CA VAL A 884 8.81 -18.48 21.22
C VAL A 884 7.52 -17.66 21.36
N TYR A 885 7.24 -17.12 22.54
CA TYR A 885 6.07 -16.27 22.76
C TYR A 885 6.39 -14.78 22.57
N GLN A 886 5.41 -14.00 22.09
CA GLN A 886 5.58 -12.55 21.95
C GLN A 886 5.92 -11.86 23.27
N SER A 887 5.38 -12.34 24.39
CA SER A 887 5.65 -11.80 25.73
C SER A 887 7.11 -11.98 26.20
N GLU A 888 7.85 -12.93 25.60
CA GLU A 888 9.28 -13.12 25.91
C GLU A 888 10.12 -11.96 25.37
N ILE A 889 9.75 -11.44 24.20
CA ILE A 889 10.46 -10.38 23.47
C ILE A 889 9.87 -9.00 23.78
N PHE A 890 8.54 -8.88 23.75
CA PHE A 890 7.78 -7.64 23.89
C PHE A 890 6.83 -7.69 25.11
N PRO A 891 7.33 -7.73 26.36
CA PRO A 891 6.51 -7.93 27.55
C PRO A 891 5.52 -6.79 27.84
N LYS A 892 5.75 -5.59 27.28
CA LYS A 892 4.87 -4.43 27.44
C LYS A 892 3.79 -4.33 26.37
N ARG A 893 3.83 -5.18 25.34
CA ARG A 893 2.82 -5.22 24.28
C ARG A 893 1.68 -6.12 24.73
N SER A 894 0.47 -5.61 24.75
CA SER A 894 -0.74 -6.42 24.91
C SER A 894 -0.96 -7.21 23.62
N THR A 895 -1.10 -8.52 23.73
CA THR A 895 -1.43 -9.40 22.61
C THR A 895 -2.93 -9.65 22.54
N ASP A 896 -3.48 -9.64 21.34
CA ASP A 896 -4.86 -10.07 21.12
C ASP A 896 -4.99 -11.60 21.25
N ILE A 897 -6.23 -12.06 21.46
CA ILE A 897 -6.54 -13.48 21.56
C ILE A 897 -6.11 -14.19 20.27
N GLY A 898 -5.22 -15.19 20.38
CA GLY A 898 -4.70 -15.95 19.26
C GLY A 898 -3.36 -15.45 18.69
N GLN A 899 -2.86 -14.29 19.12
CA GLN A 899 -1.58 -13.72 18.65
C GLN A 899 -0.44 -13.87 19.67
N ALA A 900 -0.51 -14.84 20.60
CA ALA A 900 0.50 -14.98 21.64
C ALA A 900 1.86 -15.54 21.13
N ILE A 901 1.86 -16.24 20.00
CA ILE A 901 3.03 -16.93 19.44
C ILE A 901 3.79 -15.99 18.50
N LEU A 902 5.12 -15.97 18.59
CA LEU A 902 6.00 -15.26 17.68
C LEU A 902 6.62 -16.24 16.68
N THR A 903 6.29 -16.09 15.40
CA THR A 903 6.93 -16.91 14.35
C THR A 903 8.35 -16.42 14.08
N THR A 904 9.31 -17.34 14.15
CA THR A 904 10.75 -17.12 13.91
C THR A 904 11.10 -17.36 12.45
N PHE A 905 12.15 -16.69 11.96
CA PHE A 905 12.79 -16.97 10.68
C PHE A 905 14.11 -17.67 10.96
N ASP A 906 14.10 -18.99 10.86
CA ASP A 906 15.19 -19.86 11.33
C ASP A 906 16.17 -20.13 10.20
N LEU A 907 17.46 -19.92 10.47
CA LEU A 907 18.58 -20.18 9.54
C LEU A 907 19.50 -21.25 10.13
N ALA A 908 19.53 -22.43 9.50
CA ALA A 908 20.39 -23.54 9.89
C ALA A 908 21.55 -23.70 8.90
N TYR A 909 22.75 -23.28 9.30
CA TYR A 909 23.96 -23.33 8.47
C TYR A 909 24.88 -24.50 8.85
N TYR A 910 25.23 -25.34 7.86
CA TYR A 910 26.08 -26.52 8.01
C TYR A 910 27.37 -26.35 7.19
N PRO A 911 28.39 -25.62 7.71
CA PRO A 911 29.56 -25.19 6.94
C PRO A 911 30.49 -26.32 6.47
N LYS A 912 30.35 -27.52 7.04
CA LYS A 912 31.15 -28.70 6.64
C LYS A 912 30.50 -29.51 5.53
N GLU A 913 29.21 -29.32 5.31
CA GLU A 913 28.45 -30.10 4.34
C GLU A 913 28.26 -29.31 3.05
N LYS A 914 28.27 -30.00 1.91
CA LYS A 914 28.07 -29.38 0.60
C LYS A 914 26.61 -28.92 0.45
N GLY A 915 26.43 -27.71 -0.08
CA GLY A 915 25.12 -27.22 -0.50
C GLY A 915 24.75 -27.70 -1.91
N PRO A 916 23.54 -27.35 -2.38
CA PRO A 916 23.10 -27.61 -3.76
C PRO A 916 24.06 -27.03 -4.80
N TYR A 917 24.24 -27.72 -5.92
CA TYR A 917 25.09 -27.37 -7.06
C TYR A 917 26.58 -27.20 -6.71
N ASN A 918 27.09 -27.98 -5.75
CA ASN A 918 28.50 -28.01 -5.39
C ASN A 918 29.18 -29.32 -5.86
N TYR A 919 29.79 -29.23 -7.04
CA TYR A 919 30.48 -30.34 -7.73
C TYR A 919 31.97 -30.49 -7.34
N VAL A 920 32.36 -30.07 -6.13
CA VAL A 920 33.74 -30.29 -5.67
C VAL A 920 34.01 -31.79 -5.46
N ALA A 921 35.05 -32.31 -6.12
CA ALA A 921 35.54 -33.69 -5.99
C ALA A 921 37.05 -33.78 -5.68
N ASP A 922 37.70 -32.64 -5.40
CA ASP A 922 39.15 -32.55 -5.16
C ASP A 922 39.51 -33.06 -3.74
N PRO A 923 40.44 -34.02 -3.59
CA PRO A 923 40.86 -34.55 -2.28
C PRO A 923 41.53 -33.51 -1.36
N SER A 924 41.98 -32.37 -1.90
CA SER A 924 42.47 -31.24 -1.11
C SER A 924 41.36 -30.38 -0.51
N LYS A 925 40.12 -30.53 -0.98
CA LYS A 925 38.95 -29.72 -0.59
C LYS A 925 37.88 -30.51 0.15
N ILE A 926 37.75 -31.82 -0.13
CA ILE A 926 36.80 -32.72 0.55
C ILE A 926 37.50 -33.93 1.16
N ASN A 927 36.96 -34.42 2.28
CA ASN A 927 37.42 -35.65 2.91
C ASN A 927 36.63 -36.89 2.48
N THR A 928 37.04 -38.06 2.97
CA THR A 928 36.41 -39.36 2.66
C THR A 928 34.94 -39.47 3.08
N ASN A 929 34.47 -38.61 3.99
CA ASN A 929 33.08 -38.54 4.42
C ASN A 929 32.25 -37.52 3.61
N GLY A 930 32.82 -36.93 2.55
CA GLY A 930 32.16 -35.92 1.72
C GLY A 930 32.07 -34.53 2.36
N ASN A 931 32.74 -34.30 3.49
CA ASN A 931 32.74 -33.00 4.17
C ASN A 931 33.86 -32.10 3.62
N LEU A 932 33.59 -30.80 3.57
CA LEU A 932 34.53 -29.75 3.22
C LEU A 932 35.65 -29.66 4.28
N ILE A 933 36.91 -29.67 3.83
CA ILE A 933 38.10 -29.65 4.70
C ILE A 933 38.29 -28.27 5.34
N ASN A 934 38.00 -27.19 4.60
CA ASN A 934 38.17 -25.79 5.03
C ASN A 934 36.83 -25.06 5.18
N PRO A 935 36.00 -25.38 6.19
CA PRO A 935 34.66 -24.81 6.36
C PRO A 935 34.64 -23.29 6.59
N ARG A 936 35.77 -22.68 6.96
CA ARG A 936 35.90 -21.21 7.11
C ARG A 936 35.90 -20.45 5.78
N GLN A 937 36.23 -21.13 4.68
CA GLN A 937 36.19 -20.55 3.33
C GLN A 937 34.83 -20.78 2.65
N SER A 938 33.95 -21.57 3.28
CA SER A 938 32.64 -21.91 2.76
C SER A 938 31.62 -20.82 3.09
N TRP A 939 30.63 -20.68 2.22
CA TRP A 939 29.56 -19.71 2.37
C TRP A 939 28.21 -20.34 2.00
N ALA A 940 27.13 -19.75 2.47
CA ALA A 940 25.79 -20.01 1.96
C ALA A 940 24.97 -18.74 2.09
N GLY A 941 24.04 -18.52 1.17
CA GLY A 941 23.25 -17.31 1.12
C GLY A 941 21.86 -17.57 0.57
N ILE A 942 20.96 -16.67 0.94
CA ILE A 942 19.61 -16.55 0.42
C ILE A 942 19.42 -15.12 -0.08
N MET A 943 18.62 -14.96 -1.11
CA MET A 943 18.27 -13.65 -1.66
C MET A 943 16.77 -13.55 -1.91
N ARG A 944 16.26 -12.32 -1.93
CA ARG A 944 14.87 -12.00 -2.25
C ARG A 944 14.80 -10.63 -2.90
N SER A 945 13.74 -10.40 -3.68
CA SER A 945 13.37 -9.06 -4.11
C SER A 945 12.75 -8.26 -2.96
N ILE A 946 12.93 -6.94 -3.02
CA ILE A 946 12.30 -5.97 -2.12
C ILE A 946 11.34 -5.15 -2.98
N ASP A 947 10.06 -5.12 -2.58
CA ASP A 947 9.01 -4.47 -3.37
C ASP A 947 9.24 -2.95 -3.50
N GLN A 948 9.81 -2.33 -2.45
CA GLN A 948 10.16 -0.92 -2.46
C GLN A 948 11.65 -0.74 -2.71
N THR A 949 12.01 -0.36 -3.93
CA THR A 949 13.41 -0.23 -4.37
C THR A 949 14.03 1.14 -4.07
N ASP A 950 13.21 2.18 -3.91
CA ASP A 950 13.67 3.52 -3.56
C ASP A 950 13.69 3.74 -2.04
N PHE A 951 14.86 3.48 -1.46
CA PHE A 951 15.10 3.65 -0.02
C PHE A 951 15.19 5.11 0.41
N GLU A 952 15.55 6.04 -0.48
CA GLU A 952 15.69 7.47 -0.17
C GLU A 952 14.30 8.10 0.02
N THR A 953 13.40 7.91 -0.96
CA THR A 953 12.02 8.40 -0.87
C THR A 953 11.26 7.73 0.28
N SER A 954 11.58 6.48 0.60
CA SER A 954 10.95 5.73 1.68
C SER A 954 11.58 5.95 3.06
N ASN A 955 12.67 6.73 3.12
CA ASN A 955 13.48 6.96 4.32
C ASN A 955 13.81 5.65 5.09
N ILE A 956 14.32 4.63 4.39
CA ILE A 956 14.74 3.38 5.02
C ILE A 956 16.12 3.61 5.66
N GLU A 957 16.21 3.43 6.98
CA GLU A 957 17.43 3.77 7.73
C GLU A 957 18.18 2.56 8.32
N PHE A 958 17.48 1.47 8.67
CA PHE A 958 18.07 0.35 9.41
C PHE A 958 17.43 -1.02 9.13
N ILE A 959 18.20 -2.10 9.33
CA ILE A 959 17.71 -3.49 9.32
C ILE A 959 17.57 -3.98 10.77
N GLU A 960 16.35 -4.05 11.30
CA GLU A 960 16.11 -4.59 12.65
C GLU A 960 15.79 -6.09 12.61
N PHE A 961 16.48 -6.88 13.44
CA PHE A 961 16.15 -8.29 13.67
C PHE A 961 16.54 -8.75 15.07
N TRP A 962 16.00 -9.88 15.50
CA TRP A 962 16.23 -10.45 16.84
C TRP A 962 16.87 -11.83 16.70
N VAL A 963 18.03 -12.03 17.32
CA VAL A 963 18.80 -13.29 17.21
C VAL A 963 18.93 -13.94 18.57
N GLN A 964 18.50 -15.19 18.67
CA GLN A 964 18.81 -16.02 19.82
C GLN A 964 20.32 -16.30 19.86
N ASP A 965 20.96 -16.21 21.04
CA ASP A 965 22.38 -16.51 21.19
C ASP A 965 22.72 -17.92 20.66
N PRO A 966 23.44 -18.04 19.52
CA PRO A 966 23.73 -19.34 18.92
C PRO A 966 24.84 -20.09 19.68
N PHE A 967 25.50 -19.44 20.66
CA PHE A 967 26.62 -19.98 21.43
C PHE A 967 26.22 -20.47 22.83
N MET A 968 24.93 -20.45 23.21
CA MET A 968 24.47 -20.93 24.53
C MET A 968 24.96 -22.35 24.87
N ASN A 969 25.06 -23.22 23.87
CA ASN A 969 25.52 -24.61 24.00
C ASN A 969 27.01 -24.80 23.63
N ASN A 970 27.78 -23.70 23.47
CA ASN A 970 29.21 -23.65 23.10
C ASN A 970 29.60 -24.55 21.91
N ARG A 971 28.78 -24.59 20.85
CA ARG A 971 29.00 -25.48 19.69
C ARG A 971 30.08 -24.98 18.71
N ASN A 972 30.43 -23.69 18.73
CA ASN A 972 31.50 -23.12 17.92
C ASN A 972 32.22 -21.99 18.69
N PRO A 973 33.39 -22.25 19.29
CA PRO A 973 34.12 -21.25 20.09
C PRO A 973 34.76 -20.13 19.25
N ASN A 974 34.85 -20.28 17.93
CA ASN A 974 35.57 -19.36 17.04
C ASN A 974 34.66 -18.32 16.35
N GLY A 975 33.34 -18.42 16.50
CA GLY A 975 32.40 -17.51 15.85
C GLY A 975 32.24 -17.70 14.33
N GLY A 976 31.70 -16.68 13.66
CA GLY A 976 31.46 -16.57 12.22
C GLY A 976 31.01 -15.14 11.84
N ASP A 977 30.73 -14.90 10.57
CA ASP A 977 30.25 -13.61 10.07
C ASP A 977 28.93 -13.78 9.33
N LEU A 978 27.97 -12.90 9.59
CA LEU A 978 26.73 -12.74 8.83
C LEU A 978 26.86 -11.50 7.93
N TYR A 979 26.46 -11.63 6.67
CA TYR A 979 26.53 -10.55 5.69
C TYR A 979 25.13 -10.21 5.17
N PHE A 980 24.81 -8.92 5.12
CA PHE A 980 23.66 -8.41 4.37
C PHE A 980 24.18 -7.64 3.17
N ASN A 981 23.77 -8.06 1.99
CA ASN A 981 24.03 -7.33 0.74
C ASN A 981 22.72 -6.66 0.36
N LEU A 982 22.71 -5.35 0.17
CA LEU A 982 21.54 -4.57 -0.27
C LEU A 982 21.89 -3.74 -1.50
N GLY A 983 21.11 -3.88 -2.56
CA GLY A 983 21.30 -3.22 -3.84
C GLY A 983 20.94 -4.14 -4.98
N ASN A 984 21.58 -3.97 -6.13
CA ASN A 984 21.46 -4.87 -7.26
C ASN A 984 22.38 -6.08 -7.03
N ILE A 985 21.77 -7.26 -6.93
CA ILE A 985 22.46 -8.53 -6.72
C ILE A 985 22.11 -9.42 -7.91
N SER A 986 23.07 -10.20 -8.39
CA SER A 986 22.83 -11.08 -9.53
C SER A 986 21.75 -12.12 -9.18
N GLU A 987 20.75 -12.25 -10.04
CA GLU A 987 19.72 -13.28 -9.98
C GLU A 987 20.16 -14.60 -10.63
N ASP A 988 21.27 -14.58 -11.38
CA ASP A 988 21.93 -15.75 -11.97
C ASP A 988 22.55 -16.64 -10.86
N VAL A 989 21.77 -17.60 -10.37
CA VAL A 989 22.15 -18.52 -9.27
C VAL A 989 23.18 -19.53 -9.76
N LEU A 990 23.01 -20.02 -11.00
CA LEU A 990 23.91 -20.92 -11.70
C LEU A 990 24.60 -20.21 -12.86
N ARG A 991 25.65 -19.46 -12.52
CA ARG A 991 26.30 -18.51 -13.42
C ARG A 991 26.62 -19.03 -14.81
N ASP A 992 25.74 -18.76 -15.77
CA ASP A 992 25.90 -19.03 -17.20
C ASP A 992 25.32 -17.94 -18.13
N GLY A 993 24.72 -16.88 -17.56
CA GLY A 993 24.14 -15.78 -18.32
C GLY A 993 22.84 -16.14 -19.05
N LYS A 994 22.19 -17.26 -18.69
CA LYS A 994 20.90 -17.67 -19.24
C LYS A 994 19.86 -17.77 -18.14
N ARG A 995 18.66 -17.27 -18.42
CA ARG A 995 17.56 -17.28 -17.45
C ARG A 995 16.87 -18.63 -17.43
N LEU A 996 16.99 -19.38 -16.34
CA LEU A 996 16.18 -20.56 -16.12
C LEU A 996 14.79 -20.20 -15.57
N TYR A 997 13.76 -20.90 -16.06
CA TYR A 997 12.46 -21.01 -15.44
C TYR A 997 11.87 -22.40 -15.71
N GLU A 998 11.55 -23.15 -14.67
CA GLU A 998 11.20 -24.58 -14.74
C GLU A 998 10.01 -24.90 -15.64
N ASN A 999 8.98 -24.05 -15.63
CA ASN A 999 7.77 -24.31 -16.42
C ASN A 999 7.97 -24.10 -17.94
N GLY A 1000 9.15 -23.62 -18.36
CA GLY A 1000 9.57 -23.57 -19.76
C GLY A 1000 10.30 -24.81 -20.25
N LEU A 1001 10.59 -25.78 -19.37
CA LEU A 1001 11.32 -27.00 -19.72
C LEU A 1001 10.44 -27.96 -20.55
N PRO A 1002 11.06 -28.77 -21.42
CA PRO A 1002 10.35 -29.72 -22.27
C PRO A 1002 9.70 -30.83 -21.44
N THR A 1003 8.46 -31.17 -21.79
CA THR A 1003 7.70 -32.25 -21.15
C THR A 1003 7.32 -33.31 -22.18
N PRO A 1004 6.86 -34.51 -21.76
CA PRO A 1004 6.42 -35.54 -22.69
C PRO A 1004 5.29 -35.08 -23.64
N ASN A 1005 4.46 -34.14 -23.18
CA ASN A 1005 3.34 -33.58 -23.94
C ASN A 1005 3.72 -32.33 -24.75
N ASN A 1006 4.83 -31.65 -24.41
CA ASN A 1006 5.24 -30.40 -25.04
C ASN A 1006 6.75 -30.32 -25.22
N ASN A 1007 7.22 -30.47 -26.46
CA ASN A 1007 8.63 -30.39 -26.79
C ASN A 1007 9.06 -28.95 -27.08
N VAL A 1008 9.66 -28.28 -26.10
CA VAL A 1008 10.15 -26.89 -26.18
C VAL A 1008 11.67 -26.90 -26.43
N PRO A 1009 12.21 -26.01 -27.28
CA PRO A 1009 13.66 -25.90 -27.48
C PRO A 1009 14.39 -25.44 -26.21
N VAL A 1010 15.52 -26.08 -25.92
CA VAL A 1010 16.40 -25.78 -24.79
C VAL A 1010 17.81 -25.44 -25.27
N ASP A 1011 18.54 -24.70 -24.45
CA ASP A 1011 19.99 -24.51 -24.58
C ASP A 1011 20.72 -25.24 -23.45
N THR A 1012 21.92 -25.74 -23.75
CA THR A 1012 22.76 -26.43 -22.76
C THR A 1012 23.91 -25.53 -22.29
N SER A 1013 24.25 -25.59 -21.02
CA SER A 1013 25.42 -24.97 -20.39
C SER A 1013 26.24 -26.02 -19.64
N ASN A 1014 27.35 -25.61 -19.00
CA ASN A 1014 28.09 -26.51 -18.13
C ASN A 1014 27.27 -26.88 -16.88
N TRP A 1015 26.29 -26.06 -16.50
CA TRP A 1015 25.39 -26.32 -15.37
C TRP A 1015 24.23 -27.25 -15.72
N GLY A 1016 23.66 -27.15 -16.92
CA GLY A 1016 22.56 -28.05 -17.30
C GLY A 1016 21.81 -27.60 -18.55
N LYS A 1017 20.48 -27.65 -18.52
CA LYS A 1017 19.60 -27.26 -19.62
C LYS A 1017 18.65 -26.14 -19.18
N VAL A 1018 18.50 -25.12 -20.03
CA VAL A 1018 17.62 -23.97 -19.79
C VAL A 1018 16.66 -23.77 -20.96
N PRO A 1019 15.43 -23.27 -20.74
CA PRO A 1019 14.53 -22.93 -21.84
C PRO A 1019 15.14 -21.87 -22.75
N ARG A 1020 15.08 -22.07 -24.07
CA ARG A 1020 15.61 -21.08 -25.03
C ARG A 1020 14.70 -19.85 -25.16
N ASN A 1021 13.40 -20.01 -24.95
CA ASN A 1021 12.46 -18.92 -25.11
C ASN A 1021 12.56 -17.95 -23.92
N PRO A 1022 12.81 -16.64 -24.11
CA PRO A 1022 12.79 -15.68 -23.01
C PRO A 1022 11.36 -15.29 -22.57
N LEU A 1023 10.31 -15.74 -23.27
CA LEU A 1023 8.93 -15.45 -22.88
C LEU A 1023 8.36 -16.53 -21.96
N GLN A 1024 8.18 -16.18 -20.69
CA GLN A 1024 7.34 -16.94 -19.76
C GLN A 1024 5.91 -16.38 -19.84
N VAL A 1025 4.97 -17.12 -20.44
CA VAL A 1025 3.59 -16.63 -20.64
C VAL A 1025 2.83 -16.56 -19.32
N THR A 1026 3.08 -17.51 -18.42
CA THR A 1026 2.48 -17.58 -17.09
C THR A 1026 3.49 -18.17 -16.13
N ASN A 1027 3.62 -17.61 -14.92
CA ASN A 1027 4.43 -18.19 -13.85
C ASN A 1027 3.63 -19.28 -13.10
N ALA A 1028 3.43 -20.42 -13.79
CA ALA A 1028 2.72 -21.58 -13.28
C ALA A 1028 3.13 -22.83 -14.05
N PHE A 1029 3.13 -23.97 -13.36
CA PHE A 1029 3.33 -25.29 -13.95
C PHE A 1029 2.13 -25.75 -14.81
N SER A 1030 2.35 -26.79 -15.62
CA SER A 1030 1.28 -27.50 -16.32
C SER A 1030 0.23 -28.06 -15.34
N ASN A 1031 -1.02 -28.09 -15.80
CA ASN A 1031 -2.13 -28.73 -15.10
C ASN A 1031 -2.10 -30.27 -15.24
N ASP A 1032 -1.29 -30.82 -16.16
CA ASP A 1032 -1.10 -32.26 -16.29
C ASP A 1032 -0.10 -32.78 -15.24
N PRO A 1033 -0.51 -33.68 -14.32
CA PRO A 1033 0.40 -34.27 -13.35
C PRO A 1033 1.59 -35.03 -13.94
N ALA A 1034 1.47 -35.54 -15.18
CA ALA A 1034 2.55 -36.27 -15.86
C ALA A 1034 3.69 -35.36 -16.32
N ASP A 1035 3.43 -34.07 -16.51
CA ASP A 1035 4.43 -33.08 -16.90
C ASP A 1035 5.30 -32.65 -15.70
N ARG A 1036 4.74 -32.67 -14.47
CA ARG A 1036 5.40 -32.11 -13.28
C ARG A 1036 6.81 -32.64 -13.02
N PRO A 1037 7.10 -33.96 -13.09
CA PRO A 1037 8.44 -34.49 -12.84
C PRO A 1037 9.51 -34.06 -13.85
N TYR A 1038 9.13 -33.45 -14.97
CA TYR A 1038 10.04 -32.93 -15.99
C TYR A 1038 10.17 -31.41 -15.95
N GLN A 1039 9.31 -30.74 -15.17
CA GLN A 1039 9.34 -29.29 -14.96
C GLN A 1039 9.98 -28.95 -13.61
N ASP A 1040 9.55 -29.60 -12.52
CA ASP A 1040 10.00 -29.39 -11.14
C ASP A 1040 11.30 -30.16 -10.88
N VAL A 1041 12.40 -29.67 -11.46
CA VAL A 1041 13.71 -30.36 -11.57
C VAL A 1041 14.88 -29.48 -11.13
N GLY A 1042 14.62 -28.31 -10.55
CA GLY A 1042 15.64 -27.42 -10.00
C GLY A 1042 16.33 -26.50 -11.01
N PHE A 1043 17.36 -25.80 -10.51
CA PHE A 1043 18.03 -24.73 -11.24
C PHE A 1043 18.89 -25.20 -12.43
N ASP A 1044 19.35 -26.44 -12.44
CA ASP A 1044 20.09 -27.00 -13.57
C ASP A 1044 19.16 -27.47 -14.70
N GLY A 1045 17.86 -27.54 -14.41
CA GLY A 1045 16.84 -28.01 -15.31
C GLY A 1045 16.91 -29.51 -15.60
N LEU A 1046 17.73 -30.31 -14.91
CA LEU A 1046 17.99 -31.72 -15.22
C LEU A 1046 17.28 -32.66 -14.25
N THR A 1047 16.76 -33.78 -14.74
CA THR A 1047 16.32 -34.87 -13.85
C THR A 1047 17.54 -35.61 -13.27
N ASP A 1048 17.39 -36.29 -12.12
CA ASP A 1048 18.48 -37.07 -11.47
C ASP A 1048 19.19 -38.04 -12.44
N ASP A 1049 18.44 -38.62 -13.39
CA ASP A 1049 18.99 -39.53 -14.40
C ASP A 1049 19.78 -38.81 -15.49
N GLU A 1050 19.38 -37.58 -15.86
CA GLU A 1050 20.13 -36.71 -16.76
C GLU A 1050 21.38 -36.15 -16.08
N GLU A 1051 21.29 -35.77 -14.79
CA GLU A 1051 22.42 -35.30 -13.99
C GLU A 1051 23.54 -36.34 -13.92
N LYS A 1052 23.22 -37.63 -13.71
CA LYS A 1052 24.20 -38.73 -13.71
C LYS A 1052 25.00 -38.79 -15.02
N GLN A 1053 24.36 -38.46 -16.14
CA GLN A 1053 24.99 -38.47 -17.45
C GLN A 1053 25.82 -37.20 -17.67
N HIS A 1054 25.24 -36.03 -17.36
CA HIS A 1054 25.87 -34.72 -17.56
C HIS A 1054 27.11 -34.55 -16.65
N PHE A 1055 26.99 -34.93 -15.38
CA PHE A 1055 28.05 -34.82 -14.37
C PHE A 1055 28.88 -36.10 -14.17
N LYS A 1056 28.88 -37.00 -15.17
CA LYS A 1056 29.66 -38.26 -15.12
C LYS A 1056 31.13 -38.05 -14.77
N ASN A 1057 31.74 -36.98 -15.27
CA ASN A 1057 33.14 -36.65 -14.98
C ASN A 1057 33.36 -36.32 -13.49
N TYR A 1058 32.46 -35.55 -12.89
CA TYR A 1058 32.46 -35.24 -11.45
C TYR A 1058 32.27 -36.52 -10.63
N LEU A 1059 31.29 -37.36 -10.98
CA LEU A 1059 31.02 -38.61 -10.27
C LEU A 1059 32.22 -39.57 -10.30
N ASN A 1060 32.87 -39.71 -11.46
CA ASN A 1060 34.07 -40.55 -11.59
C ASN A 1060 35.22 -40.06 -10.70
N GLN A 1061 35.41 -38.74 -10.59
CA GLN A 1061 36.42 -38.16 -9.70
C GLN A 1061 36.04 -38.39 -8.24
N LEU A 1062 34.79 -38.13 -7.88
CA LEU A 1062 34.27 -38.26 -6.52
C LEU A 1062 34.44 -39.69 -5.98
N GLN A 1063 34.21 -40.70 -6.81
CA GLN A 1063 34.36 -42.11 -6.45
C GLN A 1063 35.76 -42.45 -5.91
N THR A 1064 36.79 -41.75 -6.39
CA THR A 1064 38.18 -41.98 -5.97
C THR A 1064 38.51 -41.34 -4.61
N VAL A 1065 37.65 -40.43 -4.12
CA VAL A 1065 37.91 -39.60 -2.93
C VAL A 1065 37.03 -39.97 -1.74
N VAL A 1066 35.75 -40.30 -1.97
CA VAL A 1066 34.77 -40.53 -0.89
C VAL A 1066 34.49 -42.01 -0.63
N ASN A 1067 33.91 -42.31 0.53
CA ASN A 1067 33.48 -43.66 0.86
C ASN A 1067 32.26 -44.11 0.00
N PRO A 1068 32.00 -45.43 -0.11
CA PRO A 1068 30.92 -45.94 -0.96
C PRO A 1068 29.54 -45.38 -0.64
N THR A 1069 29.20 -45.16 0.63
CA THR A 1069 27.89 -44.63 1.03
C THR A 1069 27.68 -43.20 0.53
N VAL A 1070 28.70 -42.34 0.69
CA VAL A 1070 28.67 -40.96 0.20
C VAL A 1070 28.60 -40.92 -1.33
N TYR A 1071 29.36 -41.80 -1.99
CA TYR A 1071 29.29 -41.93 -3.45
C TYR A 1071 27.90 -42.39 -3.92
N GLN A 1072 27.27 -43.35 -3.24
CA GLN A 1072 25.90 -43.79 -3.60
C GLN A 1072 24.88 -42.66 -3.39
N ASN A 1073 25.01 -41.86 -2.33
CA ASN A 1073 24.14 -40.70 -2.14
C ASN A 1073 24.32 -39.67 -3.26
N ALA A 1074 25.57 -39.35 -3.64
CA ALA A 1074 25.87 -38.46 -4.75
C ALA A 1074 25.52 -39.06 -6.13
N LEU A 1075 25.42 -40.38 -6.25
CA LEU A 1075 24.94 -41.03 -7.46
C LEU A 1075 23.43 -40.86 -7.61
N ASN A 1076 22.68 -40.89 -6.49
CA ASN A 1076 21.23 -40.70 -6.50
C ASN A 1076 20.83 -39.23 -6.69
N ASP A 1077 21.65 -38.31 -6.17
CA ASP A 1077 21.42 -36.85 -6.19
C ASP A 1077 22.75 -36.13 -6.52
N PRO A 1078 23.22 -36.17 -7.78
CA PRO A 1078 24.49 -35.54 -8.19
C PRO A 1078 24.57 -34.04 -7.90
N SER A 1079 23.48 -33.30 -8.14
CA SER A 1079 23.36 -31.86 -7.91
C SER A 1079 23.12 -31.49 -6.45
N GLY A 1080 22.61 -32.40 -5.61
CA GLY A 1080 22.40 -32.15 -4.18
C GLY A 1080 21.19 -31.27 -3.88
N ASP A 1081 20.25 -31.19 -4.81
CA ASP A 1081 19.17 -30.21 -4.91
C ASP A 1081 17.77 -30.84 -4.79
N ASN A 1082 17.70 -32.12 -4.46
CA ASN A 1082 16.47 -32.85 -4.17
C ASN A 1082 15.74 -32.36 -2.90
N PHE A 1083 14.45 -32.02 -3.03
CA PHE A 1083 13.56 -31.56 -1.97
C PHE A 1083 13.16 -32.69 -1.00
N LYS A 1084 13.00 -32.34 0.27
CA LYS A 1084 12.38 -33.22 1.27
C LYS A 1084 11.51 -32.46 2.25
N GLY A 1085 10.21 -32.74 2.22
CA GLY A 1085 9.22 -32.12 3.13
C GLY A 1085 9.40 -32.55 4.59
N TYR A 1086 9.09 -31.67 5.55
CA TYR A 1086 9.29 -31.95 6.98
C TYR A 1086 8.45 -33.11 7.55
N ARG A 1087 7.40 -33.56 6.83
CA ARG A 1087 6.61 -34.78 7.13
C ARG A 1087 6.89 -35.92 6.15
N ASP A 1088 8.02 -35.91 5.47
CA ASP A 1088 8.40 -37.00 4.59
C ASP A 1088 8.39 -38.35 5.36
N PRO A 1089 7.83 -39.43 4.79
CA PRO A 1089 7.70 -40.72 5.46
C PRO A 1089 9.02 -41.36 5.91
N SER A 1090 10.15 -40.96 5.32
CA SER A 1090 11.46 -41.48 5.74
C SER A 1090 11.96 -40.90 7.06
N PHE A 1091 11.32 -39.85 7.60
CA PHE A 1091 11.64 -39.32 8.92
C PHE A 1091 10.92 -40.10 10.04
N THR A 1092 11.70 -40.58 11.00
CA THR A 1092 11.25 -41.29 12.18
C THR A 1092 10.97 -40.35 13.37
N ALA A 1093 10.40 -40.87 14.46
CA ALA A 1093 10.20 -40.10 15.70
C ALA A 1093 11.53 -39.65 16.37
N ASN A 1094 12.67 -40.21 15.95
CA ASN A 1094 14.00 -39.83 16.43
C ASN A 1094 14.61 -38.67 15.63
N ASP A 1095 14.11 -38.42 14.42
CA ASP A 1095 14.58 -37.32 13.57
C ASP A 1095 13.97 -35.99 14.06
N GLY A 1096 14.82 -35.17 14.69
CA GLY A 1096 14.44 -33.87 15.24
C GLY A 1096 14.04 -32.84 14.18
N ILE A 1097 13.61 -31.66 14.64
CA ILE A 1097 13.09 -30.58 13.79
C ILE A 1097 14.16 -30.11 12.80
N LEU A 1098 15.40 -29.89 13.25
CA LEU A 1098 16.50 -29.47 12.36
C LEU A 1098 16.79 -30.47 11.23
N ALA A 1099 16.68 -31.78 11.50
CA ALA A 1099 16.91 -32.81 10.49
C ALA A 1099 15.77 -32.83 9.44
N ARG A 1100 14.53 -32.57 9.88
CA ARG A 1100 13.34 -32.52 9.02
C ARG A 1100 13.35 -31.36 8.04
N TYR A 1101 13.92 -30.22 8.43
CA TYR A 1101 14.00 -29.04 7.57
C TYR A 1101 15.28 -28.93 6.74
N LYS A 1102 16.25 -29.84 6.93
CA LYS A 1102 17.58 -29.73 6.31
C LYS A 1102 17.57 -29.65 4.77
N ASN A 1103 16.66 -30.34 4.10
CA ASN A 1103 16.50 -30.34 2.64
C ASN A 1103 15.15 -29.73 2.21
N PHE A 1104 14.56 -28.88 3.03
CA PHE A 1104 13.23 -28.32 2.79
C PHE A 1104 13.21 -27.19 1.75
N ASN A 1105 14.38 -26.62 1.43
CA ASN A 1105 14.51 -25.49 0.49
C ASN A 1105 15.14 -25.87 -0.86
N ASN A 1106 15.42 -27.15 -1.02
CA ASN A 1106 16.00 -27.69 -2.24
C ASN A 1106 14.93 -27.64 -3.35
N PRO A 1107 15.28 -27.24 -4.59
CA PRO A 1107 14.30 -26.90 -5.61
C PRO A 1107 13.69 -28.13 -6.33
N HIS A 1108 14.48 -29.15 -6.67
CA HIS A 1108 13.98 -30.31 -7.40
C HIS A 1108 12.94 -31.09 -6.58
N GLY A 1109 11.69 -31.11 -7.06
CA GLY A 1109 10.57 -31.83 -6.46
C GLY A 1109 9.90 -31.07 -5.31
N ASN A 1110 10.09 -29.75 -5.21
CA ASN A 1110 9.57 -28.92 -4.13
C ASN A 1110 8.09 -28.53 -4.33
N SER A 1111 7.55 -28.79 -5.52
CA SER A 1111 6.20 -28.44 -5.97
C SER A 1111 5.39 -29.65 -6.43
N PRO A 1112 5.29 -30.74 -5.64
CA PRO A 1112 4.60 -31.95 -6.03
C PRO A 1112 3.10 -31.70 -6.21
N VAL A 1113 2.48 -32.48 -7.10
CA VAL A 1113 1.04 -32.41 -7.38
C VAL A 1113 0.23 -32.81 -6.14
N ALA A 1114 -0.80 -32.02 -5.80
CA ALA A 1114 -1.65 -32.29 -4.65
C ALA A 1114 -2.43 -33.61 -4.80
N THR A 1115 -2.08 -34.61 -3.99
CA THR A 1115 -2.81 -35.88 -3.92
C THR A 1115 -4.04 -35.79 -3.00
N GLN A 1116 -4.90 -36.82 -3.02
CA GLN A 1116 -6.07 -36.91 -2.12
C GLN A 1116 -5.70 -37.23 -0.66
N SER A 1117 -4.41 -37.40 -0.33
CA SER A 1117 -3.95 -37.63 1.04
C SER A 1117 -3.95 -36.35 1.89
N ASP A 1118 -4.14 -36.49 3.21
CA ASP A 1118 -4.26 -35.34 4.13
C ASP A 1118 -2.94 -34.62 4.44
N GLN A 1119 -1.78 -35.21 4.10
CA GLN A 1119 -0.46 -34.63 4.33
C GLN A 1119 0.16 -34.15 3.00
N PHE A 1120 -0.19 -32.91 2.62
CA PHE A 1120 0.39 -32.26 1.45
C PHE A 1120 1.73 -31.61 1.80
N ASN A 1121 2.82 -32.23 1.35
CA ASN A 1121 4.21 -31.85 1.60
C ASN A 1121 4.84 -31.15 0.38
N ALA A 1122 4.37 -29.96 0.04
CA ALA A 1122 5.03 -29.08 -0.92
C ALA A 1122 5.63 -27.88 -0.19
N PHE A 1123 6.70 -27.30 -0.74
CA PHE A 1123 7.24 -26.01 -0.30
C PHE A 1123 6.50 -24.86 -1.01
N THR A 1124 6.37 -24.97 -2.33
CA THR A 1124 5.75 -23.97 -3.19
C THR A 1124 4.81 -24.63 -4.20
N LEU A 1125 4.04 -23.81 -4.91
CA LEU A 1125 3.24 -24.22 -6.08
C LEU A 1125 3.71 -23.51 -7.36
N TYR A 1126 4.67 -22.60 -7.21
CA TYR A 1126 5.25 -21.81 -8.29
C TYR A 1126 6.55 -22.47 -8.76
N PRO A 1127 6.84 -22.46 -10.06
CA PRO A 1127 8.14 -22.93 -10.57
C PRO A 1127 9.29 -22.11 -10.01
N ASP A 1128 10.42 -22.77 -9.79
CA ASP A 1128 11.68 -22.10 -9.50
C ASP A 1128 12.22 -21.42 -10.77
N GLN A 1129 12.76 -20.22 -10.59
CA GLN A 1129 13.25 -19.38 -11.69
C GLN A 1129 14.32 -18.38 -11.20
N GLU A 1130 15.24 -18.01 -12.10
CA GLU A 1130 16.30 -17.02 -11.87
C GLU A 1130 15.81 -15.60 -12.21
N GLU A 1131 14.66 -15.25 -11.64
CA GLU A 1131 13.92 -14.01 -11.86
C GLU A 1131 13.03 -13.74 -10.63
N LEU A 1132 13.41 -12.78 -9.77
CA LEU A 1132 12.79 -12.62 -8.45
C LEU A 1132 11.89 -11.38 -8.32
N ASN A 1133 12.17 -10.34 -9.11
CA ASN A 1133 11.48 -9.05 -9.04
C ASN A 1133 10.31 -8.89 -10.04
N ARG A 1134 10.00 -9.94 -10.82
CA ARG A 1134 8.88 -10.02 -11.78
C ARG A 1134 8.97 -8.98 -12.91
N ASP A 1135 10.18 -8.62 -13.31
CA ASP A 1135 10.46 -7.74 -14.44
C ASP A 1135 10.75 -8.49 -15.77
N ASN A 1136 10.67 -9.83 -15.75
CA ASN A 1136 10.94 -10.72 -16.88
C ASN A 1136 12.37 -10.61 -17.45
N THR A 1137 13.29 -10.01 -16.72
CA THR A 1137 14.72 -9.92 -17.05
C THR A 1137 15.50 -10.67 -15.95
N MET A 1138 16.59 -11.34 -16.31
CA MET A 1138 17.53 -11.83 -15.29
C MET A 1138 18.56 -10.74 -15.04
N ASN A 1139 18.60 -10.21 -13.83
CA ASN A 1139 19.63 -9.23 -13.49
C ASN A 1139 20.97 -9.93 -13.23
N GLU A 1140 21.99 -9.62 -14.03
CA GLU A 1140 23.36 -10.17 -13.88
C GLU A 1140 24.31 -9.18 -13.15
N VAL A 1141 23.80 -8.02 -12.75
CA VAL A 1141 24.59 -6.91 -12.18
C VAL A 1141 24.81 -7.10 -10.68
N GLU A 1142 26.04 -6.81 -10.24
CA GLU A 1142 26.45 -6.86 -8.84
C GLU A 1142 26.88 -5.47 -8.38
N GLU A 1143 25.93 -4.74 -7.79
CA GLU A 1143 26.09 -3.40 -7.23
C GLU A 1143 25.32 -3.31 -5.91
N TYR A 1144 25.99 -3.67 -4.81
CA TYR A 1144 25.39 -3.67 -3.48
C TYR A 1144 26.27 -3.02 -2.42
N PHE A 1145 25.61 -2.55 -1.35
CA PHE A 1145 26.22 -2.24 -0.07
C PHE A 1145 26.32 -3.52 0.75
N GLN A 1146 27.49 -3.75 1.33
CA GLN A 1146 27.73 -4.91 2.20
C GLN A 1146 27.79 -4.47 3.67
N TYR A 1147 27.00 -5.16 4.49
CA TYR A 1147 26.93 -4.97 5.93
C TYR A 1147 27.40 -6.23 6.64
N ARG A 1148 28.53 -6.15 7.34
CA ARG A 1148 29.13 -7.29 8.04
C ARG A 1148 28.79 -7.27 9.52
N VAL A 1149 28.15 -8.35 9.96
CA VAL A 1149 27.77 -8.62 11.35
C VAL A 1149 28.64 -9.75 11.91
N PRO A 1150 29.65 -9.44 12.75
CA PRO A 1150 30.46 -10.48 13.37
C PRO A 1150 29.69 -11.17 14.49
N LEU A 1151 29.73 -12.51 14.51
CA LEU A 1151 29.10 -13.37 15.50
C LEU A 1151 30.16 -14.11 16.29
N TYR A 1152 30.24 -13.90 17.60
CA TYR A 1152 31.19 -14.59 18.48
C TYR A 1152 30.61 -14.81 19.88
N PRO A 1153 31.15 -15.75 20.68
CA PRO A 1153 30.66 -15.99 22.03
C PRO A 1153 30.79 -14.75 22.95
N GLY A 1154 29.75 -14.46 23.75
CA GLY A 1154 29.79 -13.37 24.74
C GLY A 1154 29.52 -11.96 24.21
N MET A 1155 28.88 -11.84 23.05
CA MET A 1155 28.43 -10.56 22.48
C MET A 1155 27.53 -9.76 23.45
N ASN A 1156 27.70 -8.44 23.49
CA ASN A 1156 26.89 -7.48 24.23
C ASN A 1156 27.08 -6.07 23.65
N ILE A 1157 26.31 -5.11 24.16
CA ILE A 1157 26.32 -3.70 23.72
C ILE A 1157 27.72 -3.07 23.78
N ASN A 1158 28.58 -3.48 24.73
CA ASN A 1158 29.90 -2.88 24.92
C ASN A 1158 30.98 -3.46 23.99
N ASN A 1159 30.77 -4.63 23.39
CA ASN A 1159 31.79 -5.30 22.56
C ASN A 1159 31.38 -5.48 21.10
N ASN A 1160 30.10 -5.33 20.75
CA ASN A 1160 29.61 -5.40 19.38
C ASN A 1160 28.89 -4.09 19.03
N PRO A 1161 29.37 -3.32 18.04
CA PRO A 1161 28.89 -1.97 17.75
C PRO A 1161 27.45 -1.91 17.27
N TYR A 1162 26.89 -3.04 16.85
CA TYR A 1162 25.54 -3.11 16.31
C TYR A 1162 24.52 -3.65 17.31
N ILE A 1163 24.93 -3.98 18.54
CA ILE A 1163 24.00 -4.47 19.56
C ILE A 1163 23.46 -3.28 20.36
N THR A 1164 22.14 -3.17 20.44
CA THR A 1164 21.44 -2.03 21.07
C THR A 1164 20.76 -2.40 22.37
N ASP A 1165 20.33 -3.65 22.56
CA ASP A 1165 19.75 -4.14 23.81
C ASP A 1165 20.19 -5.62 24.04
N VAL A 1166 19.95 -6.22 25.20
CA VAL A 1166 20.12 -7.67 25.43
C VAL A 1166 19.05 -8.12 26.41
N ARG A 1167 18.25 -9.14 26.06
CA ARG A 1167 17.19 -9.66 26.93
C ARG A 1167 17.52 -11.03 27.46
N LYS A 1168 17.50 -11.15 28.79
CA LYS A 1168 17.56 -12.45 29.45
C LYS A 1168 16.14 -12.87 29.79
N VAL A 1169 15.67 -13.94 29.18
CA VAL A 1169 14.30 -14.45 29.32
C VAL A 1169 14.31 -15.74 30.11
N ASN A 1170 13.40 -15.83 31.07
CA ASN A 1170 13.11 -17.05 31.81
C ASN A 1170 11.93 -17.78 31.13
N ALA A 1171 12.23 -18.65 30.18
CA ALA A 1171 11.21 -19.32 29.37
C ALA A 1171 10.65 -20.58 30.06
N THR A 1172 9.33 -20.77 30.02
CA THR A 1172 8.65 -21.98 30.50
C THR A 1172 8.69 -23.08 29.43
N LEU A 1173 9.36 -24.19 29.72
CA LEU A 1173 9.54 -25.29 28.78
C LEU A 1173 8.36 -26.28 28.72
N ALA A 1174 8.30 -27.04 27.63
CA ALA A 1174 7.28 -28.08 27.38
C ALA A 1174 7.25 -29.24 28.40
N ASN A 1175 8.27 -29.36 29.26
CA ASN A 1175 8.33 -30.35 30.34
C ASN A 1175 7.58 -29.92 31.62
N GLY A 1176 7.10 -28.67 31.70
CA GLY A 1176 6.32 -28.15 32.82
C GLY A 1176 7.11 -27.80 34.09
N GLY A 1177 8.44 -27.93 34.09
CA GLY A 1177 9.25 -27.80 35.32
C GLY A 1177 10.59 -27.06 35.20
N GLY A 1178 11.01 -26.65 34.00
CA GLY A 1178 12.28 -25.96 33.79
C GLY A 1178 12.11 -24.53 33.31
N ILE A 1179 12.76 -23.59 34.00
CA ILE A 1179 13.08 -22.26 33.48
C ILE A 1179 14.49 -22.35 32.88
N ILE A 1180 14.64 -22.12 31.56
CA ILE A 1180 15.96 -21.81 31.00
C ILE A 1180 16.08 -20.29 30.99
N SER A 1181 17.13 -19.75 31.63
CA SER A 1181 17.55 -18.36 31.42
C SER A 1181 18.25 -18.30 30.06
N GLN A 1182 17.52 -17.92 29.02
CA GLN A 1182 18.07 -17.70 27.69
C GLN A 1182 18.50 -16.26 27.55
N VAL A 1183 19.74 -16.03 27.11
CA VAL A 1183 20.15 -14.71 26.64
C VAL A 1183 19.70 -14.62 25.18
N ILE A 1184 18.65 -13.85 24.95
CA ILE A 1184 18.25 -13.44 23.61
C ILE A 1184 19.05 -12.17 23.33
N PHE A 1185 19.97 -12.23 22.37
CA PHE A 1185 20.70 -11.04 21.96
C PHE A 1185 19.75 -10.11 21.24
N LEU A 1186 19.68 -8.90 21.75
CA LEU A 1186 18.95 -7.81 21.13
C LEU A 1186 19.94 -7.00 20.32
N ALA A 1187 20.46 -7.64 19.30
CA ALA A 1187 21.06 -6.86 18.28
C ALA A 1187 19.92 -6.32 17.42
N SER A 1188 19.24 -5.24 17.84
CA SER A 1188 18.78 -4.33 16.78
C SER A 1188 20.07 -3.81 16.20
N PHE A 1189 20.56 -4.53 15.19
CA PHE A 1189 21.60 -4.11 14.28
C PHE A 1189 21.04 -2.89 13.58
N ILE A 1190 20.97 -1.76 14.28
CA ILE A 1190 20.73 -0.46 13.67
C ILE A 1190 22.04 -0.14 12.96
N HIS A 1191 22.24 -0.84 11.87
CA HIS A 1191 23.23 -0.52 10.91
C HIS A 1191 22.57 0.56 10.08
N SER A 1192 22.95 1.80 10.38
CA SER A 1192 22.54 2.92 9.54
C SER A 1192 22.95 2.57 8.11
N LEU A 1193 22.00 2.56 7.18
CA LEU A 1193 22.33 2.36 5.77
C LEU A 1193 23.28 3.46 5.25
N LEU A 1194 23.36 4.59 5.97
CA LEU A 1194 24.33 5.68 5.78
C LEU A 1194 25.77 5.31 6.17
N GLN A 1195 25.99 4.20 6.89
CA GLN A 1195 27.30 3.75 7.37
C GLN A 1195 27.68 2.40 6.75
N CYS A 1196 27.58 2.25 5.44
CA CYS A 1196 27.99 1.02 4.76
C CYS A 1196 29.41 0.61 5.13
N THR A 1197 29.63 -0.69 5.39
CA THR A 1197 30.99 -1.18 5.67
C THR A 1197 31.87 -1.02 4.43
N LYS A 1198 31.30 -1.29 3.24
CA LYS A 1198 31.93 -1.15 1.91
C LYS A 1198 30.89 -0.93 0.80
N THR A 1199 31.29 -0.20 -0.25
CA THR A 1199 30.60 -0.10 -1.54
C THR A 1199 31.32 -0.95 -2.59
N TYR A 1200 30.56 -1.56 -3.49
CA TYR A 1200 31.09 -2.31 -4.62
C TYR A 1200 30.57 -1.71 -5.92
N THR A 1201 31.49 -1.45 -6.86
CA THR A 1201 31.27 -0.69 -8.10
C THR A 1201 30.71 0.73 -7.82
N ALA A 1202 30.60 1.60 -8.83
CA ALA A 1202 30.35 3.03 -8.63
C ALA A 1202 28.89 3.34 -8.22
N ILE A 1203 28.41 2.80 -7.10
CA ILE A 1203 27.10 3.15 -6.56
C ILE A 1203 27.12 4.62 -6.17
N ALA A 1204 26.39 5.43 -6.93
CA ALA A 1204 26.26 6.87 -6.69
C ALA A 1204 25.13 7.18 -5.71
N SER A 1205 25.12 6.53 -4.53
CA SER A 1205 24.37 7.11 -3.40
C SER A 1205 25.33 8.03 -2.64
N THR A 1206 24.95 9.28 -2.46
CA THR A 1206 25.67 10.23 -1.60
C THR A 1206 25.67 9.78 -0.13
N GLN A 1207 24.87 8.79 0.25
CA GLN A 1207 24.79 8.24 1.62
C GLN A 1207 26.10 7.64 2.14
N CYS A 1208 26.98 7.11 1.27
CA CYS A 1208 28.29 6.58 1.70
C CYS A 1208 29.48 7.54 1.51
N GLN A 1209 29.24 8.79 1.10
CA GLN A 1209 30.28 9.81 1.10
C GLN A 1209 30.11 10.71 2.33
N ARG A 1210 31.14 10.80 3.18
CA ARG A 1210 31.28 11.95 4.10
C ARG A 1210 31.03 13.21 3.26
N PRO A 1211 30.14 14.12 3.65
CA PRO A 1211 29.83 15.29 2.84
C PRO A 1211 31.10 16.12 2.66
N GLN A 1212 31.78 15.95 1.53
CA GLN A 1212 32.74 16.92 1.05
C GLN A 1212 31.93 17.99 0.35
N ILE A 1213 31.69 19.09 1.06
CA ILE A 1213 31.19 20.32 0.47
C ILE A 1213 32.30 20.82 -0.46
N CYS A 1214 32.26 20.43 -1.73
CA CYS A 1214 33.01 21.11 -2.77
C CYS A 1214 32.20 22.33 -3.19
N GLN A 1215 32.68 23.53 -2.85
CA GLN A 1215 32.17 24.77 -3.45
C GLN A 1215 32.48 24.79 -4.94
N PRO A 1216 31.58 25.31 -5.80
CA PRO A 1216 31.86 25.46 -7.21
C PRO A 1216 32.86 26.60 -7.45
N ASP A 1217 33.89 26.29 -8.25
CA ASP A 1217 34.83 27.18 -8.95
C ASP A 1217 35.82 28.04 -8.15
N ILE A 1218 36.90 27.43 -7.64
CA ILE A 1218 38.28 27.99 -7.72
C ILE A 1218 39.29 26.84 -7.93
N HIS A 1219 40.25 27.05 -8.83
CA HIS A 1219 41.38 26.19 -9.24
C HIS A 1219 41.83 25.06 -8.29
N SER A 1220 42.18 23.94 -8.93
CA SER A 1220 42.84 22.74 -8.37
C SER A 1220 44.00 23.04 -7.43
N SER A 1221 44.07 22.25 -6.34
CA SER A 1221 45.09 22.15 -5.28
C SER A 1221 44.81 22.97 -4.01
N GLN A 1222 44.11 22.33 -3.05
CA GLN A 1222 44.22 22.43 -1.58
C GLN A 1222 42.89 22.05 -0.91
N CYS A 1223 42.69 20.75 -0.63
CA CYS A 1223 41.71 20.28 0.33
C CYS A 1223 42.46 19.89 1.61
N SER A 1224 42.24 20.61 2.72
CA SER A 1224 42.78 20.26 4.04
C SER A 1224 41.69 19.62 4.91
N PRO A 1225 41.98 18.50 5.61
CA PRO A 1225 41.00 17.84 6.47
C PRO A 1225 41.10 18.40 7.90
N THR A 1226 40.21 19.33 8.26
CA THR A 1226 39.97 19.63 9.68
C THR A 1226 38.51 20.01 9.90
N ALA A 1227 37.73 19.07 10.41
CA ALA A 1227 36.46 19.35 11.07
C ALA A 1227 36.39 18.52 12.36
N ILE A 1228 36.12 19.23 13.45
CA ILE A 1228 36.11 18.78 14.84
C ILE A 1228 34.84 17.96 15.07
N PHE A 1229 34.98 16.71 15.54
CA PHE A 1229 33.88 15.89 16.02
C PHE A 1229 33.40 16.39 17.39
N ILE A 1230 32.14 16.82 17.49
CA ILE A 1230 31.45 16.93 18.78
C ILE A 1230 30.85 15.55 19.08
N HIS A 1231 31.45 14.85 20.03
CA HIS A 1231 30.90 13.63 20.63
C HIS A 1231 29.69 14.00 21.49
N LEU A 1232 28.48 13.62 21.08
CA LEU A 1232 27.35 13.47 22.00
C LEU A 1232 27.33 12.02 22.49
N GLY A 1233 28.02 11.79 23.61
CA GLY A 1233 27.94 10.56 24.37
C GLY A 1233 26.74 10.55 25.32
N GLN A 1234 26.08 9.39 25.39
CA GLN A 1234 25.34 8.81 26.52
C GLN A 1234 24.42 9.73 27.34
N SER A 1235 23.09 9.60 27.17
CA SER A 1235 22.11 10.03 28.18
C SER A 1235 21.59 8.82 28.97
N GLN A 1236 22.10 8.69 30.20
CA GLN A 1236 21.40 7.96 31.27
C GLN A 1236 20.19 8.78 31.73
N PHE A 1237 19.05 8.11 31.86
CA PHE A 1237 17.86 8.64 32.50
C PHE A 1237 18.14 9.02 33.97
N ILE A 1238 18.11 10.32 34.28
CA ILE A 1238 17.86 10.83 35.63
C ILE A 1238 16.87 12.01 35.52
N LYS A 1239 15.83 11.99 36.37
CA LYS A 1239 14.76 13.00 36.47
C LYS A 1239 15.26 14.42 36.78
N PRO A 1240 14.48 15.46 36.44
CA PRO A 1240 14.97 16.81 36.15
C PRO A 1240 14.98 17.73 37.37
N ASN A 1241 15.89 18.71 37.36
CA ASN A 1241 15.79 19.92 38.17
C ASN A 1241 16.39 21.12 37.40
N PHE A 1242 15.52 22.12 37.21
CA PHE A 1242 15.80 23.56 37.14
C PHE A 1242 16.41 24.26 35.91
N CYS A 1243 15.58 25.22 35.44
CA CYS A 1243 15.84 26.63 35.09
C CYS A 1243 16.63 27.03 33.84
N ILE A 1244 15.86 27.59 32.90
CA ILE A 1244 16.28 28.49 31.82
C ILE A 1244 16.55 29.89 32.41
N GLN A 1245 17.72 30.46 32.11
CA GLN A 1245 17.96 31.91 32.19
C GLN A 1245 18.29 32.45 30.80
N ASN A 1246 17.41 33.36 30.34
CA ASN A 1246 17.62 34.59 29.59
C ASN A 1246 18.33 34.57 28.22
N PHE A 1247 17.53 34.86 27.18
CA PHE A 1247 17.84 35.93 26.23
C PHE A 1247 16.53 36.64 25.81
N PHE A 1248 16.35 37.90 26.21
CA PHE A 1248 15.40 38.85 25.63
C PHE A 1248 16.01 40.25 25.67
N PHE A 1249 15.98 40.96 24.54
CA PHE A 1249 16.26 42.40 24.46
C PHE A 1249 14.94 43.18 24.42
N SER A 1250 14.75 44.00 25.47
CA SER A 1250 14.21 45.37 25.54
C SER A 1250 12.83 45.73 24.93
N ILE A 1251 11.84 46.03 25.80
CA ILE A 1251 11.02 47.26 25.73
C ILE A 1251 10.89 47.82 27.17
N LEU A 1252 11.27 49.08 27.36
CA LEU A 1252 11.11 49.88 28.59
C LEU A 1252 9.68 50.43 28.69
N HIS A 1253 8.99 50.25 29.82
CA HIS A 1253 8.58 51.34 30.73
C HIS A 1253 7.89 50.81 32.01
N SER A 1254 8.33 51.40 33.11
CA SER A 1254 8.04 51.27 34.54
C SER A 1254 6.59 51.42 35.01
N HIS A 1255 6.16 50.64 36.01
CA HIS A 1255 6.06 51.09 37.42
C HIS A 1255 5.59 49.97 38.39
N GLU A 1256 6.49 49.64 39.34
CA GLU A 1256 6.29 49.44 40.80
C GLU A 1256 5.21 48.47 41.35
N HIS A 1257 5.66 47.35 41.95
CA HIS A 1257 5.74 47.07 43.41
C HIS A 1257 4.40 46.61 44.04
N ALA A 1258 4.28 45.57 44.87
CA ALA A 1258 5.22 44.61 45.45
C ALA A 1258 4.40 43.43 46.05
N SER A 1259 4.90 42.19 45.89
CA SER A 1259 5.05 41.11 46.90
C SER A 1259 3.87 40.69 47.82
N TYR A 1260 3.51 39.40 47.86
CA TYR A 1260 4.09 38.38 48.77
C TYR A 1260 3.44 36.99 48.58
N PHE A 1261 4.29 35.97 48.69
CA PHE A 1261 4.14 34.50 48.67
C PHE A 1261 2.84 33.85 49.18
N ALA A 1262 2.39 32.80 48.48
CA ALA A 1262 2.30 31.43 48.98
C ALA A 1262 2.36 30.42 47.81
#